data_AF-A0A814N395-F1
#
_entry.id   AF-A0A814N395-F1
#
_cell.length_a   1.000
_cell.length_b   1.000
_cell.length_c   1.000
_cell.angle_alpha   90.00
_cell.angle_beta   90.00
_cell.angle_gamma   90.00
#
_symmetry.space_group_name_H-M   'P 1'
#
loop_
_entity.id
_entity.type
_entity.pdbx_description
1 polymer ?
#
loop_
_entity_poly.entity_id
_entity_poly.type
_entity_poly.pdbx_seq_one_letter_code
_entity_poly.pdbx_strand_id
1 'polypeptide(L)'
;MEKSYPDFLGGNICAKNQNRVVTMNRGRGRGASRGRGGRGASRGRGGRGRGNTYRHARGGAQAMPVESMDIELQTTPTNLPLDLDINTDAKPYFINTNVTLDQHIQAQTANLPRYLATLFALSENNVEIGQKAKACVLAAAWCRHDHKLANNLLCHRQLFTLTEVLKAVTMLDAARQIRVYEKQLKRLELSQTKPSTKKLGYVKNNIDNLNKLKVSTGSASGAIARHIQRWTRTLTQRELEYFALHMPTEPWRKLADIVHFNPTKDFPALPWFLPFCFGTPAPEENMVSRCRNLTAANVNELIKEFKIPYSHLKQFKAQLSDQSKARIASHEEKLDTILWYYEDLECPDVDEVLSERLRNGEQITLPYGKLMDRLLLIRTLRDDKPDIPAFYRNSEYASAWGGRNYVSEHKPRGPQPKKAALYTDLITVAEKQLQTIKLTLESPVGILADASYSMEIAIRTATILSSLLTAICSAKLTFFHDKMFPPAFTPKNIEDVLTLALTTNVAGGTANAAALLPYYQSKEVIKTFIMVTDEEENDSIELPDGSKTRFFKLFLQYREEVYPAKLVFISFLAHQHNQGQMYKQFQEANIPDVIQFKFNRQRPDLTKFDNLLGLLSTQSSDVFEDRVEKLQNDFQRDGVDSVMTNLLRTGEGHWEIERPQSAITQLVRRNVFEGELLDIGCGIGDNAIYISKECRNVRVTGIDLVPKAIEVANEKARKENVDVHFQVVDMLDDLVEKQILKQHFYDVILDAAVFHVFSDADREKYIRNLEYLIKPNGLYIQLCFSEKETREGGPRRIRKVDLHNLFSSNKGWVVKSIEDSVYQSTPAALLESDRQSYLTFIRRQVTSTVDESNVKLN
;
A
#
# COMPACT_ATOMS: atom_id res chain seq x y z
N MET A 1 -2.05 -61.80 28.64
CA MET A 1 -0.90 -62.53 28.09
C MET A 1 0.18 -61.49 27.83
N GLU A 2 0.90 -61.02 28.84
CA GLU A 2 1.95 -61.72 29.61
C GLU A 2 3.19 -62.05 28.74
N LYS A 3 4.36 -61.64 29.25
CA LYS A 3 5.75 -62.04 28.89
C LYS A 3 6.41 -61.25 27.73
N SER A 4 7.69 -60.85 27.78
CA SER A 4 8.78 -61.02 28.76
C SER A 4 10.05 -60.32 28.24
N TYR A 5 10.89 -59.83 29.15
CA TYR A 5 12.31 -59.46 28.94
C TYR A 5 13.19 -60.66 28.53
N PRO A 6 14.43 -60.41 28.07
CA PRO A 6 15.56 -60.71 28.95
C PRO A 6 16.70 -59.66 28.97
N ASP A 7 17.30 -59.53 30.15
CA ASP A 7 18.60 -58.92 30.47
C ASP A 7 19.79 -59.80 30.06
N PHE A 8 20.99 -59.22 29.90
CA PHE A 8 22.25 -59.77 30.41
C PHE A 8 23.37 -58.68 30.48
N LEU A 9 23.70 -58.27 31.72
CA LEU A 9 25.00 -58.09 32.41
C LEU A 9 26.28 -57.71 31.60
N GLY A 10 27.21 -56.88 32.06
CA GLY A 10 27.44 -56.27 33.38
C GLY A 10 28.85 -55.63 33.47
N GLY A 11 29.07 -54.79 34.49
CA GLY A 11 30.39 -54.21 34.82
C GLY A 11 30.32 -53.09 35.89
N ASN A 12 30.36 -53.48 37.17
CA ASN A 12 30.42 -52.65 38.40
C ASN A 12 31.70 -51.76 38.47
N ILE A 13 31.85 -50.69 39.28
CA ILE A 13 31.89 -50.64 40.76
C ILE A 13 31.90 -49.17 41.27
N CYS A 14 31.11 -48.91 42.33
CA CYS A 14 31.19 -47.95 43.49
C CYS A 14 31.79 -46.53 43.37
N ALA A 15 31.46 -45.53 44.20
CA ALA A 15 30.45 -45.17 45.21
C ALA A 15 30.93 -43.79 45.76
N LYS A 16 30.13 -42.77 46.08
CA LYS A 16 29.44 -42.54 47.36
C LYS A 16 28.95 -41.07 47.38
N ASN A 17 27.73 -40.86 47.90
CA ASN A 17 27.26 -39.82 48.85
C ASN A 17 27.62 -38.33 48.61
N GLN A 18 26.76 -37.33 48.82
CA GLN A 18 25.62 -37.22 49.73
C GLN A 18 24.78 -35.96 49.41
N ASN A 19 23.47 -36.08 49.57
CA ASN A 19 22.45 -35.02 49.56
C ASN A 19 22.64 -34.00 50.71
N ARG A 20 22.25 -32.73 50.52
CA ARG A 20 21.02 -32.13 51.11
C ARG A 20 20.93 -30.60 50.98
N VAL A 21 19.84 -30.18 50.36
CA VAL A 21 18.83 -29.15 50.73
C VAL A 21 19.00 -28.49 52.12
N VAL A 22 18.73 -27.18 52.25
CA VAL A 22 17.72 -26.56 53.16
C VAL A 22 17.85 -25.01 53.23
N THR A 23 16.67 -24.45 53.51
CA THR A 23 16.07 -23.11 53.46
C THR A 23 16.48 -22.05 54.50
N MET A 24 16.13 -20.79 54.15
CA MET A 24 15.54 -19.68 54.95
C MET A 24 16.14 -19.21 56.30
N ASN A 25 16.23 -17.87 56.39
CA ASN A 25 15.63 -16.95 57.39
C ASN A 25 16.58 -16.00 58.17
N ARG A 26 16.24 -14.70 58.04
CA ARG A 26 16.16 -13.59 59.04
C ARG A 26 17.24 -13.44 60.13
N GLY A 27 17.75 -12.21 60.27
CA GLY A 27 18.34 -11.76 61.53
C GLY A 27 18.96 -10.35 61.51
N ARG A 28 18.34 -9.41 62.24
CA ARG A 28 18.73 -8.01 62.49
C ARG A 28 20.10 -7.86 63.18
N GLY A 29 20.74 -6.68 63.10
CA GLY A 29 21.64 -6.22 64.18
C GLY A 29 22.64 -5.08 63.91
N ARG A 30 22.19 -3.84 64.15
CA ARG A 30 22.84 -2.58 64.63
C ARG A 30 24.38 -2.47 64.84
N GLY A 31 24.88 -1.25 64.59
CA GLY A 31 25.89 -0.54 65.42
C GLY A 31 27.17 -0.11 64.68
N ALA A 32 27.26 1.09 64.11
CA ALA A 32 27.78 2.32 64.73
C ALA A 32 29.31 2.34 65.01
N SER A 33 30.07 3.14 64.25
CA SER A 33 30.66 4.43 64.69
C SER A 33 32.02 4.79 64.06
N ARG A 34 32.05 6.05 63.56
CA ARG A 34 33.09 7.10 63.66
C ARG A 34 34.51 6.88 63.10
N GLY A 35 34.97 7.90 62.34
CA GLY A 35 36.40 8.29 62.34
C GLY A 35 36.97 8.98 61.11
N ARG A 36 36.50 10.20 60.80
CA ARG A 36 37.29 11.38 60.38
C ARG A 36 38.68 11.20 59.71
N GLY A 37 38.85 11.90 58.58
CA GLY A 37 39.91 12.91 58.45
C GLY A 37 40.89 12.71 57.29
N GLY A 38 41.14 13.80 56.54
CA GLY A 38 42.38 13.95 55.77
C GLY A 38 42.21 14.47 54.35
N ARG A 39 42.43 15.78 54.17
CA ARG A 39 42.50 16.51 52.89
C ARG A 39 43.91 16.44 52.27
N GLY A 40 44.00 16.72 50.97
CA GLY A 40 45.19 17.24 50.27
C GLY A 40 45.30 16.67 48.87
N ALA A 41 44.96 17.41 47.79
CA ALA A 41 45.81 18.39 47.09
C ALA A 41 47.12 17.75 46.57
N SER A 42 47.59 17.86 45.33
CA SER A 42 47.23 18.70 44.18
C SER A 42 48.23 18.46 43.03
N ARG A 43 47.82 18.83 41.81
CA ARG A 43 48.63 19.37 40.67
C ARG A 43 49.55 18.46 39.82
N GLY A 44 49.49 18.73 38.51
CA GLY A 44 50.60 18.59 37.54
C GLY A 44 50.20 17.89 36.23
N ARG A 45 49.47 18.54 35.32
CA ARG A 45 49.97 19.16 34.05
C ARG A 45 50.81 18.25 33.13
N GLY A 46 50.27 18.03 31.92
CA GLY A 46 51.00 18.27 30.67
C GLY A 46 51.36 17.05 29.83
N GLY A 47 51.00 17.08 28.54
CA GLY A 47 51.61 16.21 27.52
C GLY A 47 50.70 15.86 26.34
N ARG A 48 50.78 16.67 25.27
CA ARG A 48 50.21 16.40 23.95
C ARG A 48 51.04 15.32 23.22
N GLY A 49 50.43 14.54 22.33
CA GLY A 49 51.19 13.80 21.31
C GLY A 49 50.36 12.80 20.51
N ARG A 50 50.14 13.13 19.23
CA ARG A 50 49.45 12.33 18.20
C ARG A 50 50.23 11.08 17.81
N GLY A 51 49.56 10.04 17.28
CA GLY A 51 50.22 9.04 16.44
C GLY A 51 49.44 7.75 16.20
N ASN A 52 48.92 7.60 14.99
CA ASN A 52 48.36 6.40 14.35
C ASN A 52 49.20 5.12 14.57
N THR A 53 48.55 3.95 14.67
CA THR A 53 48.81 2.78 13.79
C THR A 53 47.88 1.60 14.09
N TYR A 54 47.45 0.96 13.00
CA TYR A 54 46.61 -0.24 12.89
C TYR A 54 47.31 -1.54 13.36
N ARG A 55 46.56 -2.47 13.98
CA ARG A 55 46.22 -3.84 13.48
C ARG A 55 45.93 -4.84 14.62
N HIS A 56 44.77 -5.52 14.48
CA HIS A 56 44.40 -6.91 14.83
C HIS A 56 44.71 -7.47 16.23
N ALA A 57 43.93 -8.35 16.87
CA ALA A 57 42.61 -8.97 16.69
C ALA A 57 42.38 -9.88 17.92
N ARG A 58 41.13 -10.35 18.09
CA ARG A 58 40.62 -11.34 19.08
C ARG A 58 40.36 -10.75 20.48
N GLY A 59 39.20 -10.91 21.09
CA GLY A 59 38.08 -11.80 20.88
C GLY A 59 37.52 -12.08 22.27
N GLY A 60 36.27 -11.69 22.53
CA GLY A 60 35.67 -11.84 23.86
C GLY A 60 34.22 -11.38 23.84
N ALA A 61 33.30 -12.35 23.88
CA ALA A 61 31.87 -12.14 23.93
C ALA A 61 31.48 -11.26 25.14
N GLN A 62 30.76 -10.16 24.87
CA GLN A 62 30.01 -9.43 25.89
C GLN A 62 28.58 -9.22 25.39
N ALA A 63 27.64 -9.55 26.27
CA ALA A 63 26.22 -9.39 26.09
C ALA A 63 25.86 -7.93 25.73
N MET A 64 25.11 -7.77 24.65
CA MET A 64 24.55 -6.48 24.22
C MET A 64 23.57 -5.96 25.29
N PRO A 65 23.70 -4.72 25.77
CA PRO A 65 22.67 -4.06 26.55
C PRO A 65 21.46 -3.76 25.66
N VAL A 66 20.27 -3.86 26.23
CA VAL A 66 19.00 -3.41 25.63
C VAL A 66 19.10 -1.90 25.40
N GLU A 67 19.29 -1.47 24.15
CA GLU A 67 19.27 -0.06 23.76
C GLU A 67 17.87 0.53 23.99
N SER A 68 17.82 1.59 24.80
CA SER A 68 16.69 2.48 24.94
C SER A 68 16.40 3.16 23.60
N MET A 69 15.12 3.18 23.19
CA MET A 69 14.63 4.05 22.12
C MET A 69 14.78 5.52 22.54
N ASP A 70 15.95 6.09 22.32
CA ASP A 70 16.18 7.54 22.37
C ASP A 70 15.86 8.11 20.98
N ILE A 71 14.67 8.72 20.86
CA ILE A 71 14.29 9.52 19.69
C ILE A 71 14.97 10.89 19.84
N GLU A 72 16.18 11.05 19.32
CA GLU A 72 16.79 12.37 19.14
C GLU A 72 16.17 13.07 17.92
N LEU A 73 15.19 13.95 18.19
CA LEU A 73 14.77 15.00 17.26
C LEU A 73 15.86 16.08 17.22
N GLN A 74 16.86 15.91 16.38
CA GLN A 74 17.82 16.99 16.07
C GLN A 74 17.22 17.89 14.96
N THR A 75 16.70 19.04 15.37
CA THR A 75 16.28 20.13 14.47
C THR A 75 17.42 21.13 14.33
N THR A 76 17.98 21.28 13.13
CA THR A 76 18.69 22.50 12.73
C THR A 76 17.68 23.67 12.68
N PRO A 77 18.02 24.88 13.17
CA PRO A 77 17.09 25.99 13.23
C PRO A 77 17.04 26.74 11.90
N THR A 78 16.00 26.49 11.10
CA THR A 78 15.52 27.44 10.07
C THR A 78 14.15 27.97 10.50
N ASN A 79 14.14 28.82 11.53
CA ASN A 79 12.95 29.53 12.04
C ASN A 79 12.65 30.78 11.20
N LEU A 80 12.33 30.63 9.93
CA LEU A 80 11.50 31.60 9.21
C LEU A 80 10.12 30.96 9.05
N PRO A 81 9.02 31.60 9.50
CA PRO A 81 7.69 31.09 9.22
C PRO A 81 7.53 30.99 7.71
N LEU A 82 7.25 29.78 7.20
CA LEU A 82 6.76 29.64 5.84
C LEU A 82 5.42 30.38 5.78
N ASP A 83 5.34 31.42 4.95
CA ASP A 83 4.09 32.08 4.60
C ASP A 83 3.29 31.11 3.72
N LEU A 84 2.43 30.31 4.36
CA LEU A 84 1.63 29.28 3.71
C LEU A 84 0.20 29.78 3.58
N ASP A 85 -0.31 29.80 2.35
CA ASP A 85 -1.71 30.07 2.06
C ASP A 85 -2.35 28.83 1.40
N ILE A 86 -3.38 28.31 2.07
CA ILE A 86 -4.13 27.14 1.63
C ILE A 86 -4.82 27.35 0.27
N ASN A 87 -5.11 28.60 -0.11
CA ASN A 87 -5.76 28.92 -1.37
C ASN A 87 -4.77 29.06 -2.54
N THR A 88 -3.50 29.36 -2.25
CA THR A 88 -2.45 29.50 -3.27
C THR A 88 -1.75 28.18 -3.53
N ASP A 89 -1.19 27.52 -2.50
CA ASP A 89 -0.60 26.19 -2.61
C ASP A 89 -0.80 25.38 -1.32
N ALA A 90 -1.62 24.33 -1.41
CA ALA A 90 -1.97 23.48 -0.31
C ALA A 90 -0.97 22.31 -0.08
N LYS A 91 -0.11 22.00 -1.06
CA LYS A 91 0.82 20.85 -1.00
C LYS A 91 1.83 20.93 0.14
N PRO A 92 2.43 22.10 0.46
CA PRO A 92 3.43 22.22 1.52
C PRO A 92 2.95 21.73 2.89
N TYR A 93 1.65 21.84 3.20
CA TYR A 93 1.08 21.35 4.45
C TYR A 93 1.31 19.84 4.66
N PHE A 94 1.37 19.06 3.59
CA PHE A 94 1.44 17.59 3.66
C PHE A 94 2.83 17.02 3.40
N ILE A 95 3.64 17.73 2.60
CA ILE A 95 4.95 17.27 2.14
C ILE A 95 6.10 17.88 2.96
N ASN A 96 5.93 19.11 3.49
CA ASN A 96 7.00 19.78 4.23
C ASN A 96 7.00 19.36 5.71
N THR A 97 8.17 18.93 6.20
CA THR A 97 8.34 18.47 7.59
C THR A 97 8.25 19.58 8.64
N ASN A 98 8.41 20.84 8.23
CA ASN A 98 8.51 22.00 9.12
C ASN A 98 7.16 22.63 9.45
N VAL A 99 6.06 22.14 8.86
CA VAL A 99 4.72 22.65 9.14
C VAL A 99 4.30 22.29 10.57
N THR A 100 3.72 23.26 11.28
CA THR A 100 3.29 23.13 12.67
C THR A 100 1.80 22.76 12.76
N LEU A 101 1.38 22.20 13.90
CA LEU A 101 -0.03 21.89 14.13
C LEU A 101 -0.93 23.14 14.07
N ASP A 102 -0.44 24.29 14.57
CA ASP A 102 -1.19 25.55 14.48
C ASP A 102 -1.44 25.97 13.02
N GLN A 103 -0.47 25.77 12.13
CA GLN A 103 -0.65 26.02 10.69
C GLN A 103 -1.69 25.06 10.08
N HIS A 104 -1.72 23.79 10.49
CA HIS A 104 -2.77 22.85 10.05
C HIS A 104 -4.16 23.24 10.58
N ILE A 105 -4.26 23.73 11.83
CA ILE A 105 -5.52 24.24 12.41
C ILE A 105 -6.01 25.45 11.61
N GLN A 106 -5.11 26.39 11.31
CA GLN A 106 -5.42 27.57 10.51
C GLN A 106 -5.90 27.18 9.11
N ALA A 107 -5.19 26.28 8.42
CA ALA A 107 -5.56 25.84 7.08
C ALA A 107 -6.93 25.13 7.04
N GLN A 108 -7.21 24.21 7.97
CA GLN A 108 -8.53 23.59 8.09
C GLN A 108 -9.64 24.60 8.44
N THR A 109 -9.28 25.72 9.09
CA THR A 109 -10.24 26.78 9.43
C THR A 109 -10.49 27.73 8.27
N ALA A 110 -9.45 28.04 7.50
CA ALA A 110 -9.54 28.92 6.35
C ALA A 110 -10.28 28.25 5.18
N ASN A 111 -9.92 27.01 4.83
CA ASN A 111 -10.54 26.31 3.69
C ASN A 111 -10.47 24.78 3.86
N LEU A 112 -11.43 24.23 4.63
CA LEU A 112 -11.50 22.79 4.88
C LEU A 112 -11.70 21.95 3.59
N PRO A 113 -12.58 22.31 2.64
CA PRO A 113 -12.77 21.56 1.41
C PRO A 113 -11.49 21.43 0.57
N ARG A 114 -10.77 22.54 0.35
CA ARG A 114 -9.48 22.54 -0.36
C ARG A 114 -8.44 21.70 0.38
N TYR A 115 -8.35 21.87 1.71
CA TYR A 115 -7.41 21.13 2.54
C TYR A 115 -7.61 19.61 2.45
N LEU A 116 -8.87 19.14 2.54
CA LEU A 116 -9.17 17.71 2.40
C LEU A 116 -9.00 17.23 0.95
N ALA A 117 -9.41 18.03 -0.04
CA ALA A 117 -9.20 17.73 -1.45
C ALA A 117 -7.72 17.49 -1.75
N THR A 118 -6.82 18.33 -1.24
CA THR A 118 -5.38 18.15 -1.41
C THR A 118 -4.87 16.90 -0.69
N LEU A 119 -5.29 16.66 0.56
CA LEU A 119 -4.91 15.44 1.30
C LEU A 119 -5.26 14.17 0.52
N PHE A 120 -6.49 14.08 0.01
CA PHE A 120 -6.97 12.90 -0.69
C PHE A 120 -6.43 12.81 -2.11
N ALA A 121 -6.27 13.93 -2.84
CA ALA A 121 -5.60 13.93 -4.14
C ALA A 121 -4.15 13.45 -4.02
N LEU A 122 -3.41 13.86 -2.98
CA LEU A 122 -2.05 13.36 -2.74
C LEU A 122 -2.06 11.85 -2.45
N SER A 123 -3.00 11.38 -1.65
CA SER A 123 -3.15 9.95 -1.34
C SER A 123 -3.52 9.11 -2.57
N GLU A 124 -4.44 9.58 -3.41
CA GLU A 124 -4.85 8.90 -4.66
C GLU A 124 -3.70 8.81 -5.68
N ASN A 125 -2.82 9.82 -5.70
CA ASN A 125 -1.64 9.84 -6.57
C ASN A 125 -0.41 9.13 -5.95
N ASN A 126 -0.59 8.36 -4.86
CA ASN A 126 0.49 7.67 -4.14
C ASN A 126 1.65 8.60 -3.70
N VAL A 127 1.36 9.88 -3.44
CA VAL A 127 2.36 10.80 -2.91
C VAL A 127 2.54 10.53 -1.41
N GLU A 128 3.78 10.33 -0.97
CA GLU A 128 4.07 10.03 0.44
C GLU A 128 3.74 11.23 1.34
N ILE A 129 2.77 11.05 2.23
CA ILE A 129 2.38 12.04 3.23
C ILE A 129 3.10 11.73 4.55
N GLY A 130 3.90 12.69 5.04
CA GLY A 130 4.71 12.50 6.24
C GLY A 130 3.87 12.12 7.46
N GLN A 131 4.35 11.18 8.28
CA GLN A 131 3.63 10.72 9.49
C GLN A 131 3.27 11.85 10.46
N LYS A 132 4.14 12.87 10.56
CA LYS A 132 3.87 14.08 11.37
C LYS A 132 2.69 14.87 10.78
N ALA A 133 2.65 15.10 9.47
CA ALA A 133 1.57 15.80 8.81
C ALA A 133 0.23 15.07 8.99
N LYS A 134 0.20 13.74 8.81
CA LYS A 134 -1.00 12.91 9.08
C LYS A 134 -1.45 13.02 10.54
N ALA A 135 -0.53 12.94 11.49
CA ALA A 135 -0.88 13.14 12.91
C ALA A 135 -1.42 14.56 13.18
N CYS A 136 -0.87 15.59 12.53
CA CYS A 136 -1.36 16.96 12.63
C CYS A 136 -2.76 17.14 12.01
N VAL A 137 -3.07 16.48 10.89
CA VAL A 137 -4.41 16.50 10.27
C VAL A 137 -5.47 16.06 11.26
N LEU A 138 -5.24 14.92 11.93
CA LEU A 138 -6.17 14.36 12.92
C LEU A 138 -6.24 15.22 14.19
N ALA A 139 -5.09 15.67 14.69
CA ALA A 139 -5.04 16.53 15.87
C ALA A 139 -5.73 17.88 15.63
N ALA A 140 -5.60 18.47 14.45
CA ALA A 140 -6.25 19.73 14.09
C ALA A 140 -7.77 19.60 14.08
N ALA A 141 -8.31 18.50 13.56
CA ALA A 141 -9.75 18.21 13.62
C ALA A 141 -10.26 18.13 15.07
N TRP A 142 -9.49 17.47 15.97
CA TRP A 142 -9.82 17.42 17.39
C TRP A 142 -9.71 18.78 18.10
N CYS A 143 -8.70 19.60 17.79
CA CYS A 143 -8.56 20.95 18.35
C CYS A 143 -9.69 21.89 17.91
N ARG A 144 -10.20 21.70 16.68
CA ARG A 144 -11.37 22.42 16.13
C ARG A 144 -12.71 21.91 16.67
N HIS A 145 -12.70 20.88 17.52
CA HIS A 145 -13.91 20.19 18.00
C HIS A 145 -14.75 19.55 16.86
N ASP A 146 -14.14 19.33 15.69
CA ASP A 146 -14.78 18.66 14.56
C ASP A 146 -14.68 17.13 14.73
N HIS A 147 -15.53 16.65 15.62
CA HIS A 147 -15.66 15.26 16.00
C HIS A 147 -16.11 14.37 14.84
N LYS A 148 -16.85 14.92 13.87
CA LYS A 148 -17.38 14.17 12.72
C LYS A 148 -16.25 13.90 11.71
N LEU A 149 -15.51 14.94 11.34
CA LEU A 149 -14.31 14.82 10.51
C LEU A 149 -13.30 13.85 11.12
N ALA A 150 -13.02 13.98 12.43
CA ALA A 150 -12.07 13.09 13.10
C ALA A 150 -12.49 11.61 13.04
N ASN A 151 -13.78 11.31 13.12
CA ASN A 151 -14.26 9.92 12.98
C ASN A 151 -14.05 9.41 11.55
N ASN A 152 -14.37 10.22 10.54
CA ASN A 152 -14.16 9.83 9.15
C ASN A 152 -12.68 9.59 8.85
N LEU A 153 -11.79 10.46 9.34
CA LEU A 153 -10.34 10.28 9.21
C LEU A 153 -9.87 8.96 9.84
N LEU A 154 -10.38 8.60 11.03
CA LEU A 154 -10.06 7.33 11.70
C LEU A 154 -10.56 6.10 10.93
N CYS A 155 -11.59 6.24 10.10
CA CYS A 155 -12.05 5.17 9.20
C CYS A 155 -11.10 4.93 8.03
N HIS A 156 -10.30 5.92 7.61
CA HIS A 156 -9.28 5.77 6.56
C HIS A 156 -8.02 5.06 7.11
N ARG A 157 -8.15 3.75 7.36
CA ARG A 157 -7.10 2.91 8.00
C ARG A 157 -5.77 2.87 7.24
N GLN A 158 -5.76 3.18 5.94
CA GLN A 158 -4.52 3.31 5.14
C GLN A 158 -3.71 4.55 5.52
N LEU A 159 -4.37 5.67 5.81
CA LEU A 159 -3.71 6.93 6.16
C LEU A 159 -3.47 7.05 7.67
N PHE A 160 -4.45 6.67 8.49
CA PHE A 160 -4.46 6.87 9.94
C PHE A 160 -4.39 5.53 10.68
N THR A 161 -3.16 5.10 10.99
CA THR A 161 -2.91 3.87 11.77
C THR A 161 -2.75 4.20 13.27
N LEU A 162 -2.53 3.16 14.09
CA LEU A 162 -2.20 3.31 15.51
C LEU A 162 -1.08 4.34 15.76
N THR A 163 -0.08 4.40 14.88
CA THR A 163 1.05 5.31 15.02
C THR A 163 0.62 6.77 14.88
N GLU A 164 -0.16 7.11 13.85
CA GLU A 164 -0.69 8.45 13.67
C GLU A 164 -1.65 8.86 14.79
N VAL A 165 -2.53 7.95 15.22
CA VAL A 165 -3.46 8.18 16.35
C VAL A 165 -2.71 8.46 17.64
N LEU A 166 -1.70 7.65 17.96
CA LEU A 166 -0.87 7.83 19.15
C LEU A 166 -0.08 9.15 19.08
N LYS A 167 0.51 9.49 17.93
CA LYS A 167 1.23 10.76 17.74
C LYS A 167 0.29 11.95 17.91
N ALA A 168 -0.89 11.90 17.29
CA ALA A 168 -1.92 12.95 17.39
C ALA A 168 -2.33 13.21 18.84
N VAL A 169 -2.70 12.16 19.60
CA VAL A 169 -3.11 12.33 20.99
C VAL A 169 -1.94 12.71 21.91
N THR A 170 -0.71 12.24 21.63
CA THR A 170 0.49 12.63 22.40
C THR A 170 0.79 14.12 22.28
N MET A 171 0.61 14.71 21.08
CA MET A 171 0.73 16.16 20.90
C MET A 171 -0.28 16.92 21.77
N LEU A 172 -1.52 16.43 21.85
CA LEU A 172 -2.57 17.03 22.67
C LEU A 172 -2.42 16.77 24.18
N ASP A 173 -1.67 15.73 24.56
CA ASP A 173 -1.37 15.38 25.95
C ASP A 173 -0.12 16.11 26.50
N ALA A 174 0.63 16.81 25.64
CA ALA A 174 1.90 17.47 26.00
C ALA A 174 1.75 18.41 27.20
N ALA A 175 0.67 19.20 27.27
CA ALA A 175 0.42 20.12 28.38
C ALA A 175 0.23 19.41 29.73
N ARG A 176 -0.40 18.22 29.74
CA ARG A 176 -0.55 17.41 30.96
C ARG A 176 0.81 16.83 31.36
N GLN A 177 1.57 16.30 30.41
CA GLN A 177 2.89 15.71 30.66
C GLN A 177 3.88 16.75 31.19
N ILE A 178 3.86 17.99 30.66
CA ILE A 178 4.66 19.11 31.19
C ILE A 178 4.36 19.31 32.68
N ARG A 179 3.10 19.39 33.09
CA ARG A 179 2.72 19.54 34.51
C ARG A 179 3.21 18.38 35.38
N VAL A 180 3.20 17.16 34.84
CA VAL A 180 3.72 15.98 35.54
C VAL A 180 5.23 16.09 35.76
N TYR A 181 5.99 16.44 34.73
CA TYR A 181 7.44 16.63 34.81
C TYR A 181 7.81 17.84 35.67
N GLU A 182 7.08 18.95 35.62
CA GLU A 182 7.27 20.10 36.52
C GLU A 182 7.03 19.72 37.99
N LYS A 183 6.00 18.92 38.27
CA LYS A 183 5.75 18.40 39.63
C LYS A 183 6.85 17.46 40.08
N GLN A 184 7.38 16.63 39.17
CA GLN A 184 8.52 15.76 39.44
C GLN A 184 9.80 16.58 39.69
N LEU A 185 10.03 17.64 38.92
CA LEU A 185 11.15 18.55 39.08
C LEU A 185 11.09 19.22 40.46
N LYS A 186 9.93 19.81 40.82
CA LYS A 186 9.70 20.39 42.16
C LYS A 186 9.97 19.37 43.29
N ARG A 187 9.53 18.12 43.13
CA ARG A 187 9.79 17.05 44.12
C ARG A 187 11.28 16.70 44.24
N LEU A 188 12.01 16.70 43.13
CA LEU A 188 13.45 16.43 43.11
C LEU A 188 14.24 17.58 43.72
N GLU A 189 13.80 18.83 43.51
CA GLU A 189 14.40 20.04 44.09
C GLU A 189 14.14 20.15 45.60
N LEU A 190 12.98 19.70 46.07
CA LEU A 190 12.60 19.65 47.50
C LEU A 190 13.13 18.42 48.25
N SER A 191 13.78 17.49 47.56
CA SER A 191 14.33 16.28 48.18
C SER A 191 15.53 16.61 49.07
N GLN A 192 15.55 16.09 50.31
CA GLN A 192 16.67 16.26 51.25
C GLN A 192 17.98 15.62 50.74
N THR A 193 17.90 14.71 49.77
CA THR A 193 19.05 14.08 49.11
C THR A 193 19.34 14.77 47.77
N LYS A 194 20.59 15.17 47.52
CA LYS A 194 21.00 15.84 46.27
C LYS A 194 20.63 14.95 45.06
N PRO A 195 19.70 15.39 44.20
CA PRO A 195 19.25 14.58 43.07
C PRO A 195 20.38 14.36 42.07
N SER A 196 20.39 13.19 41.41
CA SER A 196 21.36 12.87 40.35
C SER A 196 21.24 13.86 39.19
N THR A 197 22.37 14.46 38.79
CA THR A 197 22.46 15.41 37.67
C THR A 197 21.87 14.85 36.38
N LYS A 198 22.04 13.54 36.13
CA LYS A 198 21.47 12.85 34.97
C LYS A 198 19.93 12.87 34.98
N LYS A 199 19.33 12.61 36.15
CA LYS A 199 17.87 12.57 36.31
C LYS A 199 17.26 13.97 36.20
N LEU A 200 17.95 14.98 36.74
CA LEU A 200 17.52 16.37 36.64
C LEU A 200 17.62 16.91 35.21
N GLY A 201 18.71 16.59 34.51
CA GLY A 201 18.87 16.89 33.08
C GLY A 201 17.81 16.22 32.22
N TYR A 202 17.51 14.94 32.46
CA TYR A 202 16.44 14.23 31.76
C TYR A 202 15.06 14.89 31.94
N VAL A 203 14.68 15.26 33.16
CA VAL A 203 13.37 15.90 33.41
C VAL A 203 13.29 17.27 32.72
N LYS A 204 14.36 18.08 32.78
CA LYS A 204 14.41 19.38 32.10
C LYS A 204 14.33 19.26 30.58
N ASN A 205 15.12 18.35 29.99
CA ASN A 205 15.09 18.09 28.54
C ASN A 205 13.70 17.65 28.06
N ASN A 206 13.00 16.82 28.83
CA ASN A 206 11.63 16.41 28.49
C ASN A 206 10.64 17.58 28.56
N ILE A 207 10.77 18.47 29.55
CA ILE A 207 9.96 19.70 29.60
C ILE A 207 10.22 20.57 28.37
N ASP A 208 11.49 20.78 28.00
CA ASP A 208 11.86 21.60 26.84
C ASP A 208 11.35 20.99 25.52
N ASN A 209 11.48 19.68 25.35
CA ASN A 209 10.97 18.97 24.17
C ASN A 209 9.44 19.01 24.08
N LEU A 210 8.74 18.81 25.21
CA LEU A 210 7.27 18.89 25.23
C LEU A 210 6.77 20.33 25.06
N ASN A 211 7.52 21.34 25.52
CA ASN A 211 7.20 22.75 25.26
C ASN A 211 7.28 23.09 23.77
N LYS A 212 8.20 22.47 23.01
CA LYS A 212 8.23 22.59 21.54
C LYS A 212 7.03 21.95 20.85
N LEU A 213 6.43 20.92 21.46
CA LEU A 213 5.23 20.23 20.97
C LEU A 213 3.93 20.81 21.52
N LYS A 214 4.02 21.78 22.45
CA LYS A 214 2.88 22.34 23.15
C LYS A 214 2.01 23.11 22.15
N VAL A 215 0.76 22.67 22.04
CA VAL A 215 -0.24 23.28 21.18
C VAL A 215 -0.79 24.57 21.78
N SER A 216 -1.10 25.54 20.90
CA SER A 216 -1.75 26.80 21.30
C SER A 216 -3.18 26.59 21.81
N THR A 217 -3.88 25.57 21.26
CA THR A 217 -5.29 25.26 21.51
C THR A 217 -5.52 23.74 21.53
N GLY A 218 -6.47 23.28 22.36
CA GLY A 218 -6.84 21.87 22.50
C GLY A 218 -6.10 21.12 23.62
N SER A 219 -6.65 19.98 24.03
CA SER A 219 -6.04 19.05 24.99
C SER A 219 -6.57 17.63 24.78
N ALA A 220 -5.83 16.62 25.25
CA ALA A 220 -6.29 15.23 25.31
C ALA A 220 -7.47 15.06 26.30
N SER A 221 -8.64 15.53 25.90
CA SER A 221 -9.85 15.57 26.72
C SER A 221 -10.57 14.22 26.77
N GLY A 222 -11.49 14.06 27.73
CA GLY A 222 -12.37 12.89 27.79
C GLY A 222 -13.26 12.70 26.55
N ALA A 223 -13.53 13.76 25.78
CA ALA A 223 -14.20 13.65 24.49
C ALA A 223 -13.32 12.92 23.46
N ILE A 224 -12.05 13.30 23.34
CA ILE A 224 -11.09 12.64 22.44
C ILE A 224 -10.87 11.19 22.86
N ALA A 225 -10.75 10.91 24.17
CA ALA A 225 -10.67 9.54 24.68
C ALA A 225 -11.86 8.68 24.22
N ARG A 226 -13.09 9.20 24.31
CA ARG A 226 -14.31 8.50 23.83
C ARG A 226 -14.37 8.29 22.32
N HIS A 227 -13.72 9.15 21.54
CA HIS A 227 -13.58 8.95 20.09
C HIS A 227 -12.64 7.79 19.80
N ILE A 228 -11.47 7.76 20.43
CA ILE A 228 -10.49 6.69 20.26
C ILE A 228 -11.06 5.35 20.75
N GLN A 229 -11.77 5.34 21.88
CA GLN A 229 -12.50 4.14 22.38
C GLN A 229 -13.54 3.61 21.38
N ARG A 230 -14.25 4.49 20.65
CA ARG A 230 -15.18 4.05 19.60
C ARG A 230 -14.44 3.44 18.43
N TRP A 231 -13.32 4.04 18.02
CA TRP A 231 -12.47 3.50 16.98
C TRP A 231 -11.91 2.11 17.33
N THR A 232 -11.41 1.89 18.55
CA THR A 232 -10.89 0.56 18.95
C THR A 232 -11.95 -0.54 18.92
N ARG A 233 -13.23 -0.22 19.17
CA ARG A 233 -14.34 -1.17 19.06
C ARG A 233 -14.60 -1.64 17.63
N THR A 234 -14.12 -0.90 16.64
CA THR A 234 -14.21 -1.30 15.22
C THR A 234 -13.10 -2.28 14.80
N LEU A 235 -12.11 -2.53 15.65
CA LEU A 235 -11.04 -3.48 15.36
C LEU A 235 -11.55 -4.92 15.49
N THR A 236 -11.24 -5.72 14.49
CA THR A 236 -11.63 -7.14 14.45
C THR A 236 -10.74 -8.00 15.33
N GLN A 237 -11.21 -9.21 15.66
CA GLN A 237 -10.42 -10.19 16.40
C GLN A 237 -9.06 -10.45 15.73
N ARG A 238 -9.08 -10.63 14.40
CA ARG A 238 -7.88 -10.92 13.59
C ARG A 238 -6.87 -9.78 13.64
N GLU A 239 -7.33 -8.53 13.55
CA GLU A 239 -6.45 -7.35 13.65
C GLU A 239 -5.79 -7.24 15.03
N LEU A 240 -6.54 -7.53 16.10
CA LEU A 240 -6.02 -7.51 17.46
C LEU A 240 -5.01 -8.65 17.71
N GLU A 241 -5.27 -9.84 17.17
CA GLU A 241 -4.31 -10.95 17.19
C GLU A 241 -3.04 -10.63 16.39
N TYR A 242 -3.19 -10.00 15.23
CA TYR A 242 -2.06 -9.52 14.43
C TYR A 242 -1.21 -8.53 15.22
N PHE A 243 -1.83 -7.55 15.89
CA PHE A 243 -1.12 -6.61 16.77
C PHE A 243 -0.39 -7.32 17.91
N ALA A 244 -1.02 -8.33 18.53
CA ALA A 244 -0.42 -9.08 19.63
C ALA A 244 0.81 -9.90 19.20
N LEU A 245 0.83 -10.38 17.94
CA LEU A 245 1.91 -11.19 17.38
C LEU A 245 3.06 -10.37 16.77
N HIS A 246 2.75 -9.28 16.08
CA HIS A 246 3.70 -8.60 15.18
C HIS A 246 4.16 -7.24 15.67
N MET A 247 3.34 -6.58 16.49
CA MET A 247 3.61 -5.20 16.90
C MET A 247 4.10 -5.14 18.35
N PRO A 248 4.98 -4.19 18.68
CA PRO A 248 5.33 -3.95 20.07
C PRO A 248 4.08 -3.58 20.87
N THR A 249 4.00 -4.03 22.13
CA THR A 249 2.87 -3.72 23.02
C THR A 249 2.94 -2.31 23.60
N GLU A 250 4.11 -1.63 23.49
CA GLU A 250 4.35 -0.32 24.06
C GLU A 250 3.44 0.81 23.52
N PRO A 251 3.19 0.94 22.20
CA PRO A 251 2.28 1.95 21.68
C PRO A 251 0.85 1.81 22.24
N TRP A 252 0.36 0.57 22.37
CA TRP A 252 -0.94 0.28 22.97
C TRP A 252 -0.99 0.63 24.46
N ARG A 253 0.08 0.34 25.22
CA ARG A 253 0.19 0.77 26.63
C ARG A 253 0.15 2.29 26.74
N LYS A 254 0.97 3.00 25.96
CA LYS A 254 1.02 4.47 25.93
C LYS A 254 -0.34 5.08 25.59
N LEU A 255 -1.04 4.51 24.60
CA LEU A 255 -2.38 4.95 24.25
C LEU A 255 -3.38 4.68 25.38
N ALA A 256 -3.31 3.51 26.02
CA ALA A 256 -4.14 3.15 27.15
C ALA A 256 -3.92 4.05 28.38
N ASP A 257 -2.69 4.49 28.63
CA ASP A 257 -2.36 5.42 29.72
C ASP A 257 -2.97 6.81 29.52
N ILE A 258 -3.22 7.22 28.27
CA ILE A 258 -3.85 8.50 27.93
C ILE A 258 -5.39 8.36 27.87
N VAL A 259 -5.89 7.28 27.25
CA VAL A 259 -7.31 7.10 26.92
C VAL A 259 -8.10 6.36 28.01
N HIS A 260 -7.41 5.64 28.89
CA HIS A 260 -7.98 4.80 29.95
C HIS A 260 -8.98 3.76 29.43
N PHE A 261 -8.51 2.87 28.55
CA PHE A 261 -9.33 1.81 27.98
C PHE A 261 -9.86 0.80 29.02
N ASN A 262 -11.04 0.26 28.75
CA ASN A 262 -11.57 -0.92 29.40
C ASN A 262 -11.39 -2.16 28.51
N PRO A 263 -10.77 -3.25 29.01
CA PRO A 263 -10.53 -4.46 28.20
C PRO A 263 -11.77 -5.04 27.53
N THR A 264 -12.89 -5.11 28.26
CA THR A 264 -14.12 -5.75 27.76
C THR A 264 -14.99 -4.83 26.91
N LYS A 265 -15.06 -3.54 27.25
CA LYS A 265 -15.94 -2.58 26.56
C LYS A 265 -15.29 -2.00 25.31
N ASP A 266 -13.98 -1.79 25.32
CA ASP A 266 -13.27 -1.11 24.22
C ASP A 266 -12.56 -2.08 23.28
N PHE A 267 -12.37 -3.34 23.70
CA PHE A 267 -11.86 -4.44 22.88
C PHE A 267 -12.80 -5.67 22.94
N PRO A 268 -14.08 -5.53 22.58
CA PRO A 268 -15.06 -6.61 22.70
C PRO A 268 -14.71 -7.84 21.85
N ALA A 269 -14.03 -7.64 20.72
CA ALA A 269 -13.61 -8.72 19.83
C ALA A 269 -12.45 -9.57 20.41
N LEU A 270 -11.63 -9.02 21.31
CA LEU A 270 -10.52 -9.74 21.93
C LEU A 270 -10.23 -9.21 23.36
N PRO A 271 -11.07 -9.53 24.36
CA PRO A 271 -11.00 -8.90 25.68
C PRO A 271 -9.67 -9.08 26.44
N TRP A 272 -8.92 -10.14 26.13
CA TRP A 272 -7.62 -10.41 26.75
C TRP A 272 -6.47 -9.59 26.12
N PHE A 273 -6.69 -8.90 24.99
CA PHE A 273 -5.66 -8.15 24.27
C PHE A 273 -5.00 -7.06 25.12
N LEU A 274 -5.79 -6.22 25.77
CA LEU A 274 -5.27 -5.12 26.57
C LEU A 274 -4.47 -5.63 27.80
N PRO A 275 -4.98 -6.59 28.60
CA PRO A 275 -4.17 -7.26 29.64
C PRO A 275 -2.86 -7.83 29.11
N PHE A 276 -2.89 -8.43 27.91
CA PHE A 276 -1.69 -8.94 27.25
C PHE A 276 -0.66 -7.85 26.96
N CYS A 277 -1.08 -6.66 26.52
CA CYS A 277 -0.17 -5.53 26.33
C CYS A 277 0.55 -5.10 27.63
N PHE A 278 -0.07 -5.33 28.79
CA PHE A 278 0.47 -5.07 30.12
C PHE A 278 1.19 -6.27 30.77
N GLY A 279 1.30 -7.40 30.07
CA GLY A 279 2.12 -8.55 30.48
C GLY A 279 1.36 -9.79 30.91
N THR A 280 0.02 -9.79 30.89
CA THR A 280 -0.77 -11.02 31.11
C THR A 280 -0.54 -12.00 29.95
N PRO A 281 -0.38 -13.31 30.19
CA PRO A 281 -0.29 -14.28 29.10
C PRO A 281 -1.60 -14.38 28.30
N ALA A 282 -1.48 -14.67 27.00
CA ALA A 282 -2.64 -15.00 26.18
C ALA A 282 -3.21 -16.39 26.58
N PRO A 283 -4.52 -16.64 26.41
CA PRO A 283 -5.11 -17.95 26.74
C PRO A 283 -4.43 -19.10 25.99
N GLU A 284 -4.26 -20.26 26.66
CA GLU A 284 -3.43 -21.37 26.17
C GLU A 284 -3.89 -21.99 24.85
N GLU A 285 -5.20 -21.96 24.57
CA GLU A 285 -5.80 -22.50 23.36
C GLU A 285 -5.65 -21.57 22.13
N ASN A 286 -5.21 -20.32 22.33
CA ASN A 286 -5.13 -19.34 21.26
C ASN A 286 -3.78 -19.41 20.51
N MET A 287 -3.83 -19.11 19.21
CA MET A 287 -2.68 -18.99 18.31
C MET A 287 -1.54 -18.16 18.94
N VAL A 288 -1.86 -17.01 19.54
CA VAL A 288 -0.86 -16.10 20.15
C VAL A 288 -0.06 -16.77 21.29
N SER A 289 -0.70 -17.65 22.06
CA SER A 289 -0.01 -18.38 23.14
C SER A 289 0.86 -19.50 22.57
N ARG A 290 0.33 -20.28 21.62
CA ARG A 290 1.05 -21.37 20.95
C ARG A 290 2.27 -20.87 20.17
N CYS A 291 2.14 -19.72 19.52
CA CYS A 291 3.23 -19.07 18.78
C CYS A 291 4.37 -18.54 19.66
N ARG A 292 4.18 -18.37 20.98
CA ARG A 292 5.31 -18.01 21.87
C ARG A 292 6.33 -19.14 22.05
N ASN A 293 5.89 -20.39 21.87
CA ASN A 293 6.72 -21.59 21.99
C ASN A 293 7.11 -22.16 20.61
N LEU A 294 7.12 -21.31 19.58
CA LEU A 294 7.46 -21.73 18.22
C LEU A 294 8.96 -22.06 18.15
N THR A 295 9.28 -23.23 17.63
CA THR A 295 10.63 -23.79 17.52
C THR A 295 10.81 -24.44 16.16
N ALA A 296 12.06 -24.68 15.77
CA ALA A 296 12.39 -25.43 14.56
C ALA A 296 11.74 -26.83 14.50
N ALA A 297 11.47 -27.45 15.65
CA ALA A 297 10.91 -28.80 15.73
C ALA A 297 9.39 -28.86 15.60
N ASN A 298 8.66 -27.81 16.01
CA ASN A 298 7.18 -27.81 16.03
C ASN A 298 6.53 -26.89 14.99
N VAL A 299 7.31 -26.05 14.29
CA VAL A 299 6.78 -25.06 13.32
C VAL A 299 5.88 -25.69 12.26
N ASN A 300 6.28 -26.82 11.65
CA ASN A 300 5.52 -27.47 10.60
C ASN A 300 4.21 -28.11 11.11
N GLU A 301 4.15 -28.54 12.38
CA GLU A 301 2.91 -29.06 12.97
C GLU A 301 1.95 -27.93 13.33
N LEU A 302 2.47 -26.82 13.88
CA LEU A 302 1.66 -25.65 14.24
C LEU A 302 1.03 -24.97 13.01
N ILE A 303 1.70 -24.98 11.85
CA ILE A 303 1.14 -24.46 10.58
C ILE A 303 -0.06 -25.31 10.10
N LYS A 304 -0.17 -26.58 10.51
CA LYS A 304 -1.36 -27.40 10.21
C LYS A 304 -2.55 -27.02 11.07
N GLU A 305 -2.30 -26.62 12.31
CA GLU A 305 -3.32 -26.30 13.32
C GLU A 305 -3.82 -24.85 13.19
N PHE A 306 -2.91 -23.91 12.88
CA PHE A 306 -3.20 -22.48 12.86
C PHE A 306 -2.77 -21.81 11.55
N LYS A 307 -3.54 -20.82 11.11
CA LYS A 307 -3.18 -19.92 9.99
C LYS A 307 -2.21 -18.84 10.47
N ILE A 308 -0.97 -19.23 10.72
CA ILE A 308 0.06 -18.35 11.27
C ILE A 308 0.61 -17.45 10.16
N PRO A 309 0.60 -16.12 10.30
CA PRO A 309 1.16 -15.23 9.29
C PRO A 309 2.67 -15.49 9.07
N TYR A 310 3.10 -15.46 7.81
CA TYR A 310 4.46 -15.78 7.40
C TYR A 310 5.51 -14.86 8.06
N SER A 311 5.18 -13.59 8.29
CA SER A 311 6.07 -12.63 8.95
C SER A 311 6.52 -13.11 10.34
N HIS A 312 5.68 -13.89 11.05
CA HIS A 312 6.03 -14.53 12.32
C HIS A 312 6.85 -15.82 12.15
N LEU A 313 6.67 -16.51 11.03
CA LEU A 313 7.36 -17.75 10.67
C LEU A 313 8.73 -17.50 10.02
N LYS A 314 9.01 -16.28 9.54
CA LYS A 314 10.21 -15.90 8.80
C LYS A 314 11.53 -16.34 9.44
N GLN A 315 11.60 -16.34 10.77
CA GLN A 315 12.79 -16.78 11.51
C GLN A 315 13.10 -18.30 11.34
N PHE A 316 12.10 -19.10 10.97
CA PHE A 316 12.17 -20.54 10.73
C PHE A 316 12.13 -20.92 9.26
N LYS A 317 12.36 -19.96 8.35
CA LYS A 317 12.25 -20.17 6.89
C LYS A 317 13.04 -21.37 6.36
N ALA A 318 14.20 -21.66 6.94
CA ALA A 318 15.04 -22.79 6.53
C ALA A 318 14.48 -24.16 6.96
N GLN A 319 13.53 -24.19 7.89
CA GLN A 319 12.93 -25.40 8.46
C GLN A 319 11.51 -25.65 7.92
N LEU A 320 10.97 -24.75 7.09
CA LEU A 320 9.67 -24.92 6.46
C LEU A 320 9.74 -25.99 5.37
N SER A 321 8.92 -27.03 5.49
CA SER A 321 8.71 -27.99 4.41
C SER A 321 7.97 -27.35 3.23
N ASP A 322 8.12 -27.90 2.03
CA ASP A 322 7.40 -27.41 0.85
C ASP A 322 5.87 -27.44 1.05
N GLN A 323 5.35 -28.46 1.74
CA GLN A 323 3.94 -28.53 2.11
C GLN A 323 3.52 -27.39 3.05
N SER A 324 4.37 -27.02 4.02
CA SER A 324 4.11 -25.88 4.91
C SER A 324 4.18 -24.56 4.17
N LYS A 325 5.15 -24.38 3.26
CA LYS A 325 5.25 -23.20 2.39
C LYS A 325 3.98 -23.03 1.53
N ALA A 326 3.52 -24.11 0.90
CA ALA A 326 2.27 -24.10 0.12
C ALA A 326 1.04 -23.79 0.98
N ARG A 327 0.95 -24.35 2.20
CA ARG A 327 -0.11 -23.99 3.15
C ARG A 327 -0.10 -22.50 3.50
N ILE A 328 1.08 -21.96 3.81
CA ILE A 328 1.26 -20.53 4.07
C ILE A 328 0.76 -19.72 2.88
N ALA A 329 1.24 -20.04 1.68
CA ALA A 329 0.82 -19.37 0.45
C ALA A 329 -0.69 -19.50 0.17
N SER A 330 -1.35 -20.57 0.61
CA SER A 330 -2.79 -20.76 0.41
C SER A 330 -3.66 -19.95 1.37
N HIS A 331 -3.19 -19.71 2.60
CA HIS A 331 -4.00 -19.06 3.64
C HIS A 331 -3.61 -17.61 3.92
N GLU A 332 -2.47 -17.13 3.40
CA GLU A 332 -2.08 -15.72 3.47
C GLU A 332 -3.13 -14.86 2.77
N GLU A 333 -3.56 -13.79 3.44
CA GLU A 333 -4.69 -12.98 2.98
C GLU A 333 -4.42 -12.28 1.65
N LYS A 334 -3.16 -11.87 1.43
CA LYS A 334 -2.75 -11.15 0.22
C LYS A 334 -1.60 -11.85 -0.47
N LEU A 335 -1.66 -11.94 -1.79
CA LEU A 335 -0.53 -12.34 -2.64
C LEU A 335 0.72 -11.50 -2.38
N ASP A 336 0.53 -10.22 -2.04
CA ASP A 336 1.60 -9.27 -1.73
C ASP A 336 2.60 -9.80 -0.70
N THR A 337 2.11 -10.40 0.39
CA THR A 337 2.99 -10.92 1.46
C THR A 337 3.86 -12.06 0.93
N ILE A 338 3.28 -12.96 0.15
CA ILE A 338 3.97 -14.13 -0.39
C ILE A 338 5.00 -13.68 -1.42
N LEU A 339 4.62 -12.80 -2.33
CA LEU A 339 5.51 -12.22 -3.34
C LEU A 339 6.64 -11.42 -2.69
N TRP A 340 6.34 -10.67 -1.62
CA TRP A 340 7.34 -9.90 -0.87
C TRP A 340 8.45 -10.79 -0.30
N TYR A 341 8.11 -11.99 0.15
CA TYR A 341 9.05 -12.96 0.72
C TYR A 341 9.26 -14.20 -0.16
N TYR A 342 9.07 -14.05 -1.47
CA TYR A 342 9.10 -15.18 -2.39
C TYR A 342 10.38 -16.01 -2.28
N GLU A 343 11.54 -15.36 -2.10
CA GLU A 343 12.82 -16.04 -1.92
C GLU A 343 12.86 -17.02 -0.73
N ASP A 344 12.06 -16.78 0.30
CA ASP A 344 12.01 -17.63 1.48
C ASP A 344 11.00 -18.78 1.32
N LEU A 345 9.96 -18.55 0.51
CA LEU A 345 8.84 -19.47 0.28
C LEU A 345 8.94 -20.23 -1.04
N GLU A 346 9.99 -19.98 -1.83
CA GLU A 346 10.17 -20.58 -3.15
C GLU A 346 10.11 -22.12 -3.06
N CYS A 347 9.12 -22.68 -3.76
CA CYS A 347 9.00 -24.09 -4.10
C CYS A 347 7.91 -24.26 -5.19
N PRO A 348 7.93 -25.37 -5.95
CA PRO A 348 6.97 -25.59 -7.03
C PRO A 348 5.50 -25.56 -6.60
N ASP A 349 5.22 -25.97 -5.37
CA ASP A 349 3.86 -25.99 -4.81
C ASP A 349 3.36 -24.57 -4.50
N VAL A 350 4.25 -23.66 -4.05
CA VAL A 350 3.90 -22.24 -3.84
C VAL A 350 3.63 -21.56 -5.17
N ASP A 351 4.41 -21.87 -6.21
CA ASP A 351 4.20 -21.29 -7.54
C ASP A 351 2.83 -21.64 -8.12
N GLU A 352 2.41 -22.90 -7.91
CA GLU A 352 1.10 -23.40 -8.33
C GLU A 352 -0.03 -22.68 -7.59
N VAL A 353 0.09 -22.53 -6.27
CA VAL A 353 -0.88 -21.78 -5.45
C VAL A 353 -0.98 -20.32 -5.89
N LEU A 354 0.15 -19.64 -6.12
CA LEU A 354 0.16 -18.25 -6.58
C LEU A 354 -0.50 -18.12 -7.96
N SER A 355 -0.16 -19.01 -8.90
CA SER A 355 -0.73 -19.00 -10.26
C SER A 355 -2.23 -19.30 -10.26
N GLU A 356 -2.69 -20.22 -9.40
CA GLU A 356 -4.12 -20.49 -9.22
C GLU A 356 -4.87 -19.28 -8.66
N ARG A 357 -4.35 -18.66 -7.60
CA ARG A 357 -4.95 -17.45 -7.00
C ARG A 357 -5.03 -16.28 -7.99
N LEU A 358 -3.98 -16.07 -8.79
CA LEU A 358 -3.97 -15.08 -9.87
C LEU A 358 -5.01 -15.37 -10.95
N ARG A 359 -5.12 -16.63 -11.40
CA ARG A 359 -6.14 -17.04 -12.39
C ARG A 359 -7.56 -16.94 -11.85
N ASN A 360 -7.75 -17.09 -10.54
CA ASN A 360 -9.02 -16.84 -9.86
C ASN A 360 -9.34 -15.35 -9.68
N GLY A 361 -8.53 -14.44 -10.24
CA GLY A 361 -8.80 -13.01 -10.30
C GLY A 361 -8.29 -12.21 -9.10
N GLU A 362 -7.52 -12.81 -8.19
CA GLU A 362 -6.93 -12.08 -7.07
C GLU A 362 -5.93 -11.01 -7.56
N GLN A 363 -6.08 -9.79 -7.07
CA GLN A 363 -5.27 -8.65 -7.51
C GLN A 363 -4.01 -8.50 -6.66
N ILE A 364 -2.90 -8.16 -7.30
CA ILE A 364 -1.66 -7.76 -6.62
C ILE A 364 -1.73 -6.27 -6.32
N THR A 365 -1.57 -5.90 -5.05
CA THR A 365 -1.57 -4.49 -4.59
C THR A 365 -0.18 -4.00 -4.16
N LEU A 366 0.87 -4.77 -4.46
CA LEU A 366 2.25 -4.36 -4.22
C LEU A 366 2.56 -3.03 -4.91
N PRO A 367 3.39 -2.16 -4.30
CA PRO A 367 3.95 -1.02 -5.00
C PRO A 367 4.57 -1.46 -6.31
N TYR A 368 4.31 -0.74 -7.40
CA TYR A 368 4.64 -1.21 -8.74
C TYR A 368 6.14 -1.43 -8.93
N GLY A 369 6.96 -0.52 -8.40
CA GLY A 369 8.42 -0.72 -8.38
C GLY A 369 8.83 -1.97 -7.58
N LYS A 370 8.11 -2.32 -6.52
CA LYS A 370 8.36 -3.57 -5.78
C LYS A 370 7.99 -4.79 -6.61
N LEU A 371 6.90 -4.76 -7.36
CA LEU A 371 6.53 -5.84 -8.28
C LEU A 371 7.64 -6.08 -9.32
N MET A 372 8.25 -5.02 -9.86
CA MET A 372 9.38 -5.12 -10.79
C MET A 372 10.60 -5.80 -10.17
N ASP A 373 10.92 -5.44 -8.93
CA ASP A 373 11.98 -6.08 -8.13
C ASP A 373 11.70 -7.58 -7.92
N ARG A 374 10.43 -7.95 -7.64
CA ARG A 374 10.04 -9.36 -7.50
C ARG A 374 10.12 -10.13 -8.81
N LEU A 375 9.69 -9.53 -9.92
CA LEU A 375 9.79 -10.14 -11.26
C LEU A 375 11.24 -10.37 -11.67
N LEU A 376 12.13 -9.42 -11.42
CA LEU A 376 13.56 -9.57 -11.69
C LEU A 376 14.15 -10.74 -10.88
N LEU A 377 13.79 -10.85 -9.60
CA LEU A 377 14.21 -11.95 -8.74
C LEU A 377 13.72 -13.30 -9.27
N ILE A 378 12.42 -13.42 -9.59
CA ILE A 378 11.83 -14.67 -10.09
C ILE A 378 12.48 -15.09 -11.40
N ARG A 379 12.72 -14.15 -12.33
CA ARG A 379 13.45 -14.40 -13.57
C ARG A 379 14.85 -14.94 -13.30
N THR A 380 15.58 -14.29 -12.41
CA THR A 380 16.95 -14.71 -12.02
C THR A 380 16.97 -16.11 -11.42
N LEU A 381 15.95 -16.48 -10.64
CA LEU A 381 15.79 -17.82 -10.04
C LEU A 381 15.30 -18.89 -11.02
N ARG A 382 14.69 -18.50 -12.14
CA ARG A 382 14.18 -19.41 -13.17
C ARG A 382 15.27 -19.84 -14.15
N ASP A 383 16.16 -18.92 -14.54
CA ASP A 383 17.00 -19.11 -15.73
C ASP A 383 18.24 -20.02 -15.54
N ASP A 384 18.54 -20.54 -14.33
CA ASP A 384 19.63 -21.51 -14.00
C ASP A 384 20.97 -21.44 -14.84
N LYS A 385 21.37 -20.23 -15.32
CA LYS A 385 22.64 -19.72 -15.96
C LYS A 385 23.11 -20.29 -17.34
N PRO A 386 23.49 -19.45 -18.36
CA PRO A 386 24.92 -19.23 -18.70
C PRO A 386 25.39 -17.92 -19.45
N ASP A 387 24.57 -16.90 -19.78
CA ASP A 387 25.01 -15.76 -20.65
C ASP A 387 25.51 -14.49 -19.94
N ILE A 388 25.98 -14.63 -18.70
CA ILE A 388 26.72 -13.55 -18.02
C ILE A 388 28.22 -13.78 -18.32
N PRO A 389 28.96 -12.80 -18.88
CA PRO A 389 30.38 -12.95 -19.20
C PRO A 389 31.19 -13.52 -18.03
N ALA A 390 32.14 -14.40 -18.33
CA ALA A 390 32.91 -15.19 -17.37
C ALA A 390 33.60 -14.36 -16.26
N PHE A 391 33.77 -13.06 -16.45
CA PHE A 391 34.24 -12.12 -15.44
C PHE A 391 33.38 -12.12 -14.16
N TYR A 392 32.06 -12.33 -14.27
CA TYR A 392 31.13 -12.37 -13.12
C TYR A 392 31.09 -13.72 -12.39
N ARG A 393 31.87 -14.74 -12.80
CA ARG A 393 31.98 -16.01 -12.05
C ARG A 393 32.89 -15.90 -10.82
N ASN A 394 33.76 -14.88 -10.76
CA ASN A 394 34.81 -14.77 -9.75
C ASN A 394 34.65 -13.62 -8.76
N SER A 395 33.48 -12.97 -8.69
CA SER A 395 33.12 -12.20 -7.51
C SER A 395 32.05 -12.95 -6.72
N GLU A 396 32.25 -13.01 -5.42
CA GLU A 396 31.32 -13.53 -4.43
C GLU A 396 29.89 -13.01 -4.70
N TYR A 397 29.02 -13.87 -5.22
CA TYR A 397 27.58 -13.63 -5.42
C TYR A 397 26.79 -13.36 -4.10
N ALA A 398 27.45 -13.02 -2.99
CA ALA A 398 26.99 -13.34 -1.65
C ALA A 398 26.97 -12.18 -0.63
N SER A 399 27.24 -10.93 -1.02
CA SER A 399 27.04 -9.80 -0.09
C SER A 399 26.28 -8.62 -0.71
N ALA A 400 25.23 -8.18 0.00
CA ALA A 400 24.74 -6.81 -0.04
C ALA A 400 23.69 -6.35 -1.07
N TRP A 401 22.70 -7.17 -1.44
CA TRP A 401 21.32 -6.62 -1.50
C TRP A 401 20.85 -6.36 -0.07
N GLY A 402 21.38 -5.30 0.55
CA GLY A 402 20.88 -4.75 1.80
C GLY A 402 20.89 -5.63 3.05
N GLY A 403 21.71 -6.68 3.12
CA GLY A 403 22.12 -7.32 4.38
C GLY A 403 21.35 -8.58 4.81
N ARG A 404 21.94 -9.75 4.52
CA ARG A 404 22.25 -10.88 5.43
C ARG A 404 22.80 -12.04 4.59
N ASN A 405 23.80 -12.74 5.13
CA ASN A 405 24.57 -13.80 4.49
C ASN A 405 23.71 -14.88 3.83
N TYR A 406 23.93 -15.11 2.53
CA TYR A 406 23.37 -16.25 1.79
C TYR A 406 24.52 -17.20 1.44
N VAL A 407 24.67 -18.26 2.24
CA VAL A 407 25.41 -19.46 1.84
C VAL A 407 24.37 -20.57 1.86
N SER A 408 23.98 -21.06 0.70
CA SER A 408 23.20 -22.29 0.61
C SER A 408 23.78 -23.14 -0.52
N GLU A 409 24.19 -24.34 -0.16
CA GLU A 409 24.62 -25.41 -1.05
C GLU A 409 23.42 -25.91 -1.87
N HIS A 410 23.02 -25.19 -2.91
CA HIS A 410 22.02 -25.70 -3.87
C HIS A 410 22.73 -26.29 -5.09
N LYS A 411 22.62 -27.61 -5.26
CA LYS A 411 23.00 -28.31 -6.49
C LYS A 411 22.11 -27.82 -7.65
N PRO A 412 22.66 -27.66 -8.86
CA PRO A 412 21.88 -27.23 -10.03
C PRO A 412 20.77 -28.25 -10.32
N ARG A 413 19.52 -27.79 -10.39
CA ARG A 413 18.36 -28.57 -10.82
C ARG A 413 18.02 -28.14 -12.25
N GLY A 414 17.58 -29.07 -13.10
CA GLY A 414 17.27 -28.77 -14.49
C GLY A 414 16.07 -27.81 -14.66
N PRO A 415 15.84 -27.31 -15.89
CA PRO A 415 14.77 -26.34 -16.18
C PRO A 415 13.40 -26.91 -15.78
N GLN A 416 12.74 -26.25 -14.82
CA GLN A 416 11.44 -26.68 -14.32
C GLN A 416 10.31 -25.98 -15.09
N PRO A 417 9.43 -26.72 -15.79
CA PRO A 417 8.34 -26.12 -16.58
C PRO A 417 7.31 -25.36 -15.73
N LYS A 418 7.16 -25.66 -14.44
CA LYS A 418 6.21 -24.96 -13.54
C LYS A 418 6.61 -23.52 -13.22
N LYS A 419 7.91 -23.20 -13.13
CA LYS A 419 8.40 -21.82 -12.92
C LYS A 419 8.07 -20.87 -14.08
N ALA A 420 7.79 -21.42 -15.26
CA ALA A 420 7.43 -20.61 -16.43
C ALA A 420 6.02 -20.02 -16.32
N ALA A 421 5.06 -20.76 -15.74
CA ALA A 421 3.66 -20.33 -15.66
C ALA A 421 3.48 -19.10 -14.74
N LEU A 422 3.95 -19.18 -13.48
CA LEU A 422 3.85 -18.07 -12.53
C LEU A 422 4.49 -16.80 -13.06
N TYR A 423 5.68 -16.91 -13.67
CA TYR A 423 6.37 -15.76 -14.21
C TYR A 423 5.57 -15.09 -15.34
N THR A 424 5.02 -15.88 -16.27
CA THR A 424 4.17 -15.36 -17.35
C THR A 424 2.89 -14.71 -16.82
N ASP A 425 2.27 -15.29 -15.80
CA ASP A 425 1.08 -14.71 -15.15
C ASP A 425 1.42 -13.36 -14.51
N LEU A 426 2.54 -13.27 -13.77
CA LEU A 426 2.99 -12.03 -13.13
C LEU A 426 3.40 -10.96 -14.14
N ILE A 427 4.03 -11.32 -15.26
CA ILE A 427 4.33 -10.40 -16.36
C ILE A 427 3.03 -9.83 -16.92
N THR A 428 2.02 -10.66 -17.14
CA THR A 428 0.71 -10.21 -17.65
C THR A 428 0.05 -9.20 -16.69
N VAL A 429 0.12 -9.45 -15.39
CA VAL A 429 -0.37 -8.50 -14.38
C VAL A 429 0.41 -7.19 -14.42
N ALA A 430 1.74 -7.26 -14.48
CA ALA A 430 2.58 -6.07 -14.55
C ALA A 430 2.33 -5.23 -15.80
N GLU A 431 2.19 -5.86 -16.97
CA GLU A 431 1.85 -5.16 -18.23
C GLU A 431 0.53 -4.42 -18.12
N LYS A 432 -0.50 -5.09 -17.59
CA LYS A 432 -1.81 -4.48 -17.37
C LYS A 432 -1.70 -3.27 -16.43
N GLN A 433 -0.91 -3.38 -15.36
CA GLN A 433 -0.67 -2.26 -14.44
C GLN A 433 0.12 -1.13 -15.11
N LEU A 434 1.17 -1.42 -15.89
CA LEU A 434 1.93 -0.40 -16.64
C LEU A 434 1.02 0.47 -17.50
N GLN A 435 0.07 -0.15 -18.22
CA GLN A 435 -0.89 0.54 -19.10
C GLN A 435 -1.87 1.46 -18.34
N THR A 436 -2.09 1.21 -17.05
CA THR A 436 -2.94 2.07 -16.21
C THR A 436 -2.22 3.29 -15.68
N ILE A 437 -0.88 3.27 -15.62
CA ILE A 437 -0.08 4.40 -15.13
C ILE A 437 -0.09 5.50 -16.18
N LYS A 438 -0.65 6.66 -15.83
CA LYS A 438 -0.64 7.86 -16.67
C LYS A 438 0.24 8.91 -16.02
N LEU A 439 1.26 9.36 -16.75
CA LEU A 439 2.13 10.44 -16.31
C LEU A 439 2.22 11.52 -17.41
N THR A 440 1.74 12.72 -17.11
CA THR A 440 1.65 13.82 -18.08
C THR A 440 2.84 14.77 -17.92
N LEU A 441 4.02 14.40 -18.42
CA LEU A 441 5.16 15.32 -18.48
C LEU A 441 5.15 16.15 -19.78
N GLU A 442 5.72 17.36 -19.72
CA GLU A 442 5.88 18.18 -20.93
C GLU A 442 6.81 17.48 -21.92
N SER A 443 6.23 17.05 -23.02
CA SER A 443 6.92 16.32 -24.10
C SER A 443 7.49 17.30 -25.14
N PRO A 444 8.67 17.02 -25.74
CA PRO A 444 9.45 15.78 -25.63
C PRO A 444 10.20 15.61 -24.29
N VAL A 445 10.28 14.37 -23.81
CA VAL A 445 10.96 13.99 -22.56
C VAL A 445 12.27 13.26 -22.89
N GLY A 446 13.37 13.66 -22.27
CA GLY A 446 14.68 13.00 -22.38
C GLY A 446 15.11 12.37 -21.06
N ILE A 447 15.45 11.09 -21.05
CA ILE A 447 15.97 10.37 -19.88
C ILE A 447 17.47 10.17 -20.06
N LEU A 448 18.24 10.76 -19.13
CA LEU A 448 19.69 10.71 -19.05
C LEU A 448 20.07 9.77 -17.91
N ALA A 449 20.45 8.53 -18.22
CA ALA A 449 20.71 7.48 -17.24
C ALA A 449 22.21 7.23 -17.04
N ASP A 450 22.68 7.39 -15.81
CA ASP A 450 24.09 7.20 -15.44
C ASP A 450 24.45 5.71 -15.39
N ALA A 451 25.50 5.35 -16.13
CA ALA A 451 26.10 4.02 -16.18
C ALA A 451 27.59 4.08 -15.80
N SER A 452 28.00 5.03 -14.96
CA SER A 452 29.36 5.12 -14.44
C SER A 452 29.65 4.12 -13.32
N TYR A 453 30.93 3.86 -13.01
CA TYR A 453 31.33 2.91 -11.96
C TYR A 453 30.77 3.23 -10.57
N SER A 454 30.52 4.51 -10.25
CA SER A 454 29.96 4.89 -8.96
C SER A 454 28.52 4.38 -8.75
N MET A 455 27.84 4.02 -9.84
CA MET A 455 26.50 3.44 -9.85
C MET A 455 26.48 1.91 -9.72
N GLU A 456 27.61 1.20 -9.55
CA GLU A 456 27.69 -0.28 -9.58
C GLU A 456 26.61 -0.98 -8.72
N ILE A 457 26.38 -0.50 -7.49
CA ILE A 457 25.36 -1.07 -6.58
C ILE A 457 23.94 -0.70 -7.03
N ALA A 458 23.77 0.49 -7.61
CA ALA A 458 22.48 1.07 -7.96
C ALA A 458 22.02 0.78 -9.40
N ILE A 459 22.91 0.31 -10.28
CA ILE A 459 22.73 0.30 -11.73
C ILE A 459 21.44 -0.40 -12.16
N ARG A 460 21.11 -1.55 -11.56
CA ARG A 460 19.89 -2.28 -11.92
C ARG A 460 18.63 -1.52 -11.57
N THR A 461 18.60 -0.91 -10.38
CA THR A 461 17.46 -0.08 -9.95
C THR A 461 17.36 1.16 -10.83
N ALA A 462 18.48 1.83 -11.10
CA ALA A 462 18.53 2.99 -12.00
C ALA A 462 18.04 2.65 -13.41
N THR A 463 18.45 1.51 -13.97
CA THR A 463 18.01 1.04 -15.29
C THR A 463 16.53 0.69 -15.31
N ILE A 464 16.00 0.03 -14.27
CA ILE A 464 14.56 -0.24 -14.17
C ILE A 464 13.78 1.07 -14.15
N LEU A 465 14.15 2.02 -13.30
CA LEU A 465 13.49 3.33 -13.21
C LEU A 465 13.51 4.06 -14.55
N SER A 466 14.69 4.12 -15.18
CA SER A 466 14.89 4.78 -16.47
C SER A 466 14.05 4.13 -17.57
N SER A 467 14.02 2.79 -17.62
CA SER A 467 13.30 2.03 -18.64
C SER A 467 11.79 2.11 -18.45
N LEU A 468 11.30 2.07 -17.21
CA LEU A 468 9.88 2.27 -16.90
C LEU A 468 9.41 3.67 -17.28
N LEU A 469 10.15 4.71 -16.88
CA LEU A 469 9.83 6.08 -17.26
C LEU A 469 9.87 6.28 -18.78
N THR A 470 10.78 5.57 -19.46
CA THR A 470 10.83 5.55 -20.93
C THR A 470 9.56 4.99 -21.53
N ALA A 471 9.10 3.83 -21.04
CA ALA A 471 7.88 3.18 -21.52
C ALA A 471 6.61 4.01 -21.20
N ILE A 472 6.53 4.59 -20.00
CA ILE A 472 5.36 5.37 -19.54
C ILE A 472 5.26 6.70 -20.31
N CYS A 473 6.36 7.44 -20.43
CA CYS A 473 6.36 8.78 -21.01
C CYS A 473 6.63 8.80 -22.52
N SER A 474 6.85 7.63 -23.14
CA SER A 474 7.39 7.54 -24.51
C SER A 474 8.65 8.40 -24.69
N ALA A 475 9.53 8.39 -23.68
CA ALA A 475 10.69 9.28 -23.62
C ALA A 475 11.87 8.78 -24.46
N LYS A 476 12.82 9.68 -24.74
CA LYS A 476 14.10 9.32 -25.37
C LYS A 476 15.09 8.89 -24.29
N LEU A 477 15.39 7.59 -24.22
CA LEU A 477 16.37 7.04 -23.27
C LEU A 477 17.79 7.10 -23.82
N THR A 478 18.71 7.61 -23.01
CA THR A 478 20.15 7.61 -23.29
C THR A 478 20.91 7.24 -22.03
N PHE A 479 21.95 6.43 -22.18
CA PHE A 479 22.89 6.14 -21.10
C PHE A 479 24.15 7.00 -21.25
N PHE A 480 24.87 7.22 -20.14
CA PHE A 480 26.13 7.95 -20.18
C PHE A 480 27.12 7.48 -19.12
N HIS A 481 28.40 7.73 -19.41
CA HIS A 481 29.54 7.71 -18.48
C HIS A 481 30.42 8.93 -18.76
N ASP A 482 31.65 8.77 -19.26
CA ASP A 482 32.42 9.83 -19.92
C ASP A 482 31.89 10.21 -21.32
N LYS A 483 30.98 9.41 -21.89
CA LYS A 483 30.32 9.65 -23.19
C LYS A 483 28.86 9.21 -23.14
N MET A 484 28.01 9.80 -24.01
CA MET A 484 26.63 9.36 -24.21
C MET A 484 26.58 8.16 -25.18
N PHE A 485 25.73 7.19 -24.89
CA PHE A 485 25.45 6.05 -25.77
C PHE A 485 23.97 5.64 -25.72
N PRO A 486 23.41 5.11 -26.82
CA PRO A 486 22.01 4.65 -26.85
C PRO A 486 21.84 3.32 -26.08
N PRO A 487 20.63 3.01 -25.59
CA PRO A 487 20.32 1.69 -25.05
C PRO A 487 20.43 0.62 -26.15
N ALA A 488 20.61 -0.65 -25.76
CA ALA A 488 20.65 -1.78 -26.69
C ALA A 488 19.35 -1.89 -27.53
N PHE A 489 18.22 -1.53 -26.92
CA PHE A 489 16.92 -1.38 -27.54
C PHE A 489 16.07 -0.41 -26.70
N THR A 490 15.05 0.20 -27.31
CA THR A 490 14.11 1.07 -26.58
C THR A 490 13.08 0.19 -25.86
N PRO A 491 12.94 0.30 -24.53
CA PRO A 491 12.01 -0.53 -23.78
C PRO A 491 10.56 -0.14 -24.06
N LYS A 492 9.74 -1.12 -24.44
CA LYS A 492 8.30 -0.93 -24.72
C LYS A 492 7.40 -1.69 -23.77
N ASN A 493 7.91 -2.78 -23.21
CA ASN A 493 7.19 -3.69 -22.34
C ASN A 493 8.05 -4.06 -21.12
N ILE A 494 7.50 -4.80 -20.17
CA ILE A 494 8.17 -5.21 -18.93
C ILE A 494 9.32 -6.18 -19.19
N GLU A 495 9.20 -7.04 -20.18
CA GLU A 495 10.31 -7.93 -20.57
C GLU A 495 11.54 -7.15 -21.05
N ASP A 496 11.33 -6.11 -21.83
CA ASP A 496 12.37 -5.21 -22.30
C ASP A 496 13.04 -4.49 -21.10
N VAL A 497 12.23 -3.98 -20.17
CA VAL A 497 12.69 -3.30 -18.94
C VAL A 497 13.59 -4.22 -18.12
N LEU A 498 13.14 -5.45 -17.87
CA LEU A 498 13.89 -6.43 -17.09
C LEU A 498 15.16 -6.89 -17.82
N THR A 499 15.10 -7.02 -19.15
CA THR A 499 16.24 -7.41 -19.97
C THR A 499 17.31 -6.31 -19.98
N LEU A 500 16.94 -5.03 -20.12
CA LEU A 500 17.89 -3.92 -19.98
C LEU A 500 18.53 -3.92 -18.60
N ALA A 501 17.76 -4.10 -17.54
CA ALA A 501 18.28 -4.13 -16.17
C ALA A 501 19.32 -5.24 -15.93
N LEU A 502 19.24 -6.35 -16.67
CA LEU A 502 20.20 -7.47 -16.60
C LEU A 502 21.40 -7.29 -17.53
N THR A 503 21.32 -6.45 -18.56
CA THR A 503 22.34 -6.32 -19.61
C THR A 503 23.13 -5.01 -19.56
N THR A 504 22.60 -3.95 -18.93
CA THR A 504 23.31 -2.69 -18.73
C THR A 504 24.49 -2.87 -17.79
N ASN A 505 25.69 -2.49 -18.24
CA ASN A 505 26.93 -2.55 -17.48
C ASN A 505 27.42 -1.15 -17.11
N VAL A 506 28.15 -1.06 -16.00
CA VAL A 506 28.85 0.17 -15.61
C VAL A 506 30.20 0.28 -16.31
N ALA A 507 30.59 1.49 -16.70
CA ALA A 507 31.87 1.78 -17.31
C ALA A 507 32.27 3.25 -17.11
N GLY A 508 33.57 3.57 -17.26
CA GLY A 508 34.04 4.95 -17.36
C GLY A 508 33.89 5.82 -16.11
N GLY A 509 34.20 7.11 -16.27
CA GLY A 509 34.03 8.14 -15.24
C GLY A 509 32.63 8.76 -15.25
N THR A 510 32.39 9.71 -14.34
CA THR A 510 31.06 10.34 -14.15
C THR A 510 31.08 11.76 -14.72
N ALA A 511 30.76 11.87 -16.02
CA ALA A 511 30.69 13.15 -16.74
C ALA A 511 29.26 13.43 -17.22
N ASN A 512 28.39 13.89 -16.31
CA ASN A 512 26.97 14.14 -16.59
C ASN A 512 26.74 15.07 -17.78
N ALA A 513 27.62 16.06 -17.98
CA ALA A 513 27.57 16.94 -19.14
C ALA A 513 27.58 16.20 -20.49
N ALA A 514 28.22 15.03 -20.57
CA ALA A 514 28.27 14.21 -21.78
C ALA A 514 26.87 13.80 -22.26
N ALA A 515 25.94 13.60 -21.34
CA ALA A 515 24.56 13.22 -21.64
C ALA A 515 23.76 14.34 -22.31
N LEU A 516 24.09 15.61 -22.04
CA LEU A 516 23.38 16.77 -22.57
C LEU A 516 24.01 17.33 -23.86
N LEU A 517 25.31 17.12 -24.04
CA LEU A 517 26.08 17.69 -25.14
C LEU A 517 25.46 17.46 -26.53
N PRO A 518 25.00 16.25 -26.90
CA PRO A 518 24.45 16.01 -28.23
C PRO A 518 23.16 16.80 -28.50
N TYR A 519 22.31 16.98 -27.47
CA TYR A 519 21.09 17.78 -27.58
C TYR A 519 21.41 19.27 -27.76
N TYR A 520 22.40 19.77 -27.02
CA TYR A 520 22.85 21.15 -27.15
C TYR A 520 23.48 21.44 -28.52
N GLN A 521 24.32 20.53 -29.02
CA GLN A 521 24.99 20.67 -30.32
C GLN A 521 24.01 20.62 -31.50
N SER A 522 23.05 19.71 -31.44
CA SER A 522 22.00 19.59 -32.46
C SER A 522 20.88 20.62 -32.32
N LYS A 523 20.88 21.41 -31.23
CA LYS A 523 19.79 22.30 -30.84
C LYS A 523 18.43 21.57 -30.80
N GLU A 524 18.44 20.29 -30.44
CA GLU A 524 17.24 19.46 -30.31
C GLU A 524 16.43 19.90 -29.09
N VAL A 525 15.14 20.21 -29.29
CA VAL A 525 14.26 20.70 -28.22
C VAL A 525 13.67 19.54 -27.42
N ILE A 526 14.21 19.36 -26.22
CA ILE A 526 13.63 18.56 -25.13
C ILE A 526 13.05 19.53 -24.08
N LYS A 527 11.79 19.31 -23.67
CA LYS A 527 11.10 20.16 -22.69
C LYS A 527 11.30 19.72 -21.26
N THR A 528 11.41 18.42 -21.03
CA THR A 528 11.66 17.85 -19.69
C THR A 528 12.83 16.87 -19.75
N PHE A 529 13.87 17.12 -18.95
CA PHE A 529 14.95 16.17 -18.73
C PHE A 529 14.75 15.45 -17.40
N ILE A 530 14.92 14.13 -17.40
CA ILE A 530 15.02 13.31 -16.19
C ILE A 530 16.42 12.73 -16.14
N MET A 531 17.19 13.10 -15.12
CA MET A 531 18.55 12.61 -14.93
C MET A 531 18.61 11.63 -13.76
N VAL A 532 19.04 10.40 -14.05
CA VAL A 532 19.18 9.31 -13.08
C VAL A 532 20.66 9.15 -12.80
N THR A 533 21.14 9.56 -11.63
CA THR A 533 22.59 9.64 -11.31
C THR A 533 22.82 9.66 -9.80
N ASP A 534 24.04 9.47 -9.34
CA ASP A 534 24.44 9.78 -7.96
C ASP A 534 24.86 11.24 -7.73
N GLU A 535 24.83 12.05 -8.80
CA GLU A 535 25.19 13.48 -8.84
C GLU A 535 26.67 13.78 -8.54
N GLU A 536 27.53 12.77 -8.48
CA GLU A 536 28.97 12.94 -8.22
C GLU A 536 29.74 13.26 -9.52
N GLU A 537 29.38 14.35 -10.21
CA GLU A 537 30.09 14.81 -11.42
C GLU A 537 31.53 15.21 -11.07
N ASN A 538 32.49 14.40 -11.52
CA ASN A 538 33.91 14.54 -11.18
C ASN A 538 34.79 14.92 -12.38
N ASP A 539 34.30 14.77 -13.61
CA ASP A 539 35.01 15.15 -14.84
C ASP A 539 34.33 16.33 -15.57
N SER A 540 34.94 16.80 -16.64
CA SER A 540 34.41 17.84 -17.53
C SER A 540 34.55 17.40 -18.98
N ILE A 541 33.58 17.77 -19.81
CA ILE A 541 33.62 17.47 -21.25
C ILE A 541 34.18 18.65 -22.03
N GLU A 542 34.81 18.37 -23.17
CA GLU A 542 35.29 19.38 -24.10
C GLU A 542 34.20 19.71 -25.13
N LEU A 543 33.93 21.00 -25.31
CA LEU A 543 33.04 21.53 -26.33
C LEU A 543 33.77 21.63 -27.69
N PRO A 544 33.04 21.78 -28.82
CA PRO A 544 33.67 21.91 -30.14
C PRO A 544 34.65 23.08 -30.30
N ASP A 545 34.54 24.09 -29.43
CA ASP A 545 35.42 25.26 -29.37
C ASP A 545 36.68 25.04 -28.50
N GLY A 546 36.87 23.82 -27.97
CA GLY A 546 37.98 23.44 -27.10
C GLY A 546 37.80 23.85 -25.64
N SER A 547 36.70 24.51 -25.27
CA SER A 547 36.41 24.87 -23.88
C SER A 547 35.88 23.67 -23.09
N LYS A 548 36.18 23.60 -21.78
CA LYS A 548 35.67 22.53 -20.91
C LYS A 548 34.45 22.98 -20.14
N THR A 549 33.40 22.17 -20.13
CA THR A 549 32.15 22.44 -19.41
C THR A 549 31.72 21.28 -18.53
N ARG A 550 30.83 21.59 -17.59
CA ARG A 550 30.18 20.67 -16.65
C ARG A 550 28.67 20.83 -16.78
N PHE A 551 27.91 19.86 -16.28
CA PHE A 551 26.49 19.77 -16.57
C PHE A 551 25.74 21.05 -16.17
N PHE A 552 26.01 21.60 -14.97
CA PHE A 552 25.34 22.81 -14.50
C PHE A 552 25.46 23.97 -15.49
N LYS A 553 26.67 24.26 -15.98
CA LYS A 553 26.91 25.35 -16.93
C LYS A 553 26.27 25.07 -18.29
N LEU A 554 26.43 23.85 -18.80
CA LEU A 554 25.88 23.45 -20.09
C LEU A 554 24.35 23.47 -20.10
N PHE A 555 23.72 23.10 -18.98
CA PHE A 555 22.26 23.13 -18.85
C PHE A 555 21.71 24.55 -18.81
N LEU A 556 22.40 25.51 -18.17
CA LEU A 556 22.02 26.92 -18.24
C LEU A 556 22.12 27.46 -19.67
N GLN A 557 23.21 27.15 -20.38
CA GLN A 557 23.36 27.50 -21.80
C GLN A 557 22.25 26.88 -22.65
N TYR A 558 21.91 25.61 -22.42
CA TYR A 558 20.79 24.97 -23.10
C TYR A 558 19.46 25.69 -22.82
N ARG A 559 19.20 26.12 -21.56
CA ARG A 559 17.97 26.85 -21.20
C ARG A 559 17.84 28.20 -21.86
N GLU A 560 18.95 28.90 -22.01
CA GLU A 560 19.01 30.22 -22.63
C GLU A 560 18.96 30.14 -24.16
N GLU A 561 19.70 29.21 -24.76
CA GLU A 561 19.89 29.16 -26.21
C GLU A 561 18.96 28.20 -26.96
N VAL A 562 18.40 27.19 -26.29
CA VAL A 562 17.59 26.14 -26.93
C VAL A 562 16.16 26.17 -26.43
N TYR A 563 15.93 25.87 -25.14
CA TYR A 563 14.60 25.83 -24.56
C TYR A 563 14.69 25.85 -23.03
N PRO A 564 13.82 26.61 -22.31
CA PRO A 564 13.79 26.66 -20.84
C PRO A 564 13.25 25.34 -20.23
N ALA A 565 14.02 24.26 -20.39
CA ALA A 565 13.62 22.92 -20.03
C ALA A 565 13.54 22.72 -18.51
N LYS A 566 12.59 21.87 -18.09
CA LYS A 566 12.48 21.37 -16.73
C LYS A 566 13.51 20.28 -16.48
N LEU A 567 13.97 20.14 -15.24
CA LEU A 567 14.95 19.14 -14.84
C LEU A 567 14.51 18.37 -13.59
N VAL A 568 14.44 17.05 -13.71
CA VAL A 568 14.18 16.14 -12.59
C VAL A 568 15.43 15.34 -12.30
N PHE A 569 15.96 15.45 -11.09
CA PHE A 569 16.99 14.56 -10.58
C PHE A 569 16.36 13.35 -9.90
N ILE A 570 16.74 12.15 -10.32
CA ILE A 570 16.56 10.90 -9.59
C ILE A 570 17.93 10.51 -9.04
N SER A 571 18.15 10.89 -7.79
CA SER A 571 19.47 10.94 -7.15
C SER A 571 19.74 9.72 -6.29
N PHE A 572 20.85 9.03 -6.54
CA PHE A 572 21.32 7.92 -5.71
C PHE A 572 22.41 8.39 -4.75
N LEU A 573 22.02 8.79 -3.54
CA LEU A 573 22.94 9.41 -2.57
C LEU A 573 23.38 8.44 -1.47
N ALA A 574 24.58 8.65 -0.92
CA ALA A 574 25.10 7.82 0.18
C ALA A 574 24.24 7.91 1.46
N HIS A 575 23.69 9.10 1.76
CA HIS A 575 22.79 9.34 2.88
C HIS A 575 21.52 10.05 2.42
N GLN A 576 20.36 9.59 2.89
CA GLN A 576 19.05 10.11 2.47
C GLN A 576 18.82 11.59 2.85
N HIS A 577 19.52 12.08 3.88
CA HIS A 577 19.45 13.48 4.32
C HIS A 577 20.40 14.42 3.57
N ASN A 578 21.36 13.89 2.82
CA ASN A 578 22.27 14.72 2.04
C ASN A 578 21.53 15.34 0.85
N GLN A 579 21.98 16.51 0.43
CA GLN A 579 21.65 17.05 -0.89
C GLN A 579 22.75 16.62 -1.87
N GLY A 580 22.34 16.41 -3.12
CA GLY A 580 23.28 16.04 -4.18
C GLY A 580 24.11 17.25 -4.59
N GLN A 581 25.33 17.01 -5.05
CA GLN A 581 26.28 18.07 -5.39
C GLN A 581 25.70 18.98 -6.48
N MET A 582 25.14 18.40 -7.54
CA MET A 582 24.59 19.14 -8.68
C MET A 582 23.32 19.89 -8.29
N TYR A 583 22.38 19.23 -7.63
CA TYR A 583 21.14 19.85 -7.18
C TYR A 583 21.38 21.04 -6.24
N LYS A 584 22.39 20.94 -5.36
CA LYS A 584 22.80 22.05 -4.50
C LYS A 584 23.24 23.28 -5.30
N GLN A 585 23.94 23.10 -6.41
CA GLN A 585 24.32 24.21 -7.31
C GLN A 585 23.09 24.88 -7.93
N PHE A 586 22.11 24.10 -8.37
CA PHE A 586 20.84 24.64 -8.91
C PHE A 586 20.03 25.41 -7.87
N GLN A 587 19.98 24.89 -6.63
CA GLN A 587 19.31 25.56 -5.52
C GLN A 587 20.00 26.87 -5.12
N GLU A 588 21.33 26.87 -5.00
CA GLU A 588 22.11 28.08 -4.68
C GLU A 588 21.98 29.17 -5.74
N ALA A 589 21.78 28.78 -7.01
CA ALA A 589 21.54 29.69 -8.12
C ALA A 589 20.06 30.09 -8.30
N ASN A 590 19.14 29.61 -7.44
CA ASN A 590 17.69 29.87 -7.51
C ASN A 590 17.07 29.56 -8.88
N ILE A 591 17.50 28.47 -9.52
CA ILE A 591 17.01 28.07 -10.84
C ILE A 591 15.62 27.42 -10.70
N PRO A 592 14.57 27.93 -11.38
CA PRO A 592 13.23 27.36 -11.30
C PRO A 592 13.13 26.04 -12.07
N ASP A 593 12.07 25.27 -11.82
CA ASP A 593 11.73 24.02 -12.53
C ASP A 593 12.79 22.91 -12.42
N VAL A 594 13.55 22.90 -11.31
CA VAL A 594 14.50 21.84 -10.97
C VAL A 594 14.04 21.13 -9.70
N ILE A 595 13.79 19.83 -9.77
CA ILE A 595 13.35 19.02 -8.63
C ILE A 595 14.28 17.83 -8.38
N GLN A 596 14.26 17.29 -7.16
CA GLN A 596 15.09 16.16 -6.76
C GLN A 596 14.25 15.09 -6.04
N PHE A 597 14.38 13.85 -6.49
CA PHE A 597 13.88 12.66 -5.81
C PHE A 597 15.05 11.76 -5.40
N LYS A 598 15.04 11.24 -4.18
CA LYS A 598 16.23 10.60 -3.57
C LYS A 598 16.05 9.11 -3.32
N PHE A 599 17.02 8.33 -3.82
CA PHE A 599 17.27 6.94 -3.49
C PHE A 599 18.55 6.83 -2.63
N ASN A 600 18.65 5.75 -1.86
CA ASN A 600 19.89 5.40 -1.18
C ASN A 600 20.79 4.64 -2.16
N ARG A 601 22.02 5.10 -2.37
CA ARG A 601 22.97 4.47 -3.32
C ARG A 601 23.36 3.05 -2.94
N GLN A 602 23.55 2.78 -1.64
CA GLN A 602 24.01 1.48 -1.14
C GLN A 602 22.87 0.47 -0.96
N ARG A 603 21.64 0.96 -0.79
CA ARG A 603 20.43 0.17 -0.61
C ARG A 603 19.28 0.81 -1.38
N PRO A 604 19.34 0.79 -2.73
CA PRO A 604 18.29 1.36 -3.54
C PRO A 604 16.98 0.60 -3.31
N ASP A 605 15.88 1.33 -3.20
CA ASP A 605 14.58 0.79 -2.80
C ASP A 605 13.50 1.16 -3.81
N LEU A 606 13.15 0.19 -4.65
CA LEU A 606 12.16 0.35 -5.71
C LEU A 606 10.73 0.55 -5.19
N THR A 607 10.43 0.32 -3.90
CA THR A 607 9.10 0.67 -3.36
C THR A 607 8.83 2.17 -3.45
N LYS A 608 9.86 2.99 -3.62
CA LYS A 608 9.76 4.45 -3.78
C LYS A 608 9.40 4.89 -5.20
N PHE A 609 9.32 3.97 -6.17
CA PHE A 609 8.97 4.32 -7.55
C PHE A 609 7.59 4.97 -7.64
N ASP A 610 6.62 4.45 -6.91
CA ASP A 610 5.25 4.96 -6.94
C ASP A 610 5.19 6.37 -6.36
N ASN A 611 5.98 6.65 -5.31
CA ASN A 611 6.15 7.99 -4.75
C ASN A 611 6.81 8.95 -5.75
N LEU A 612 7.75 8.46 -6.56
CA LEU A 612 8.36 9.23 -7.65
C LEU A 612 7.33 9.56 -8.73
N LEU A 613 6.52 8.58 -9.17
CA LEU A 613 5.44 8.82 -10.12
C LEU A 613 4.42 9.82 -9.57
N GLY A 614 4.03 9.67 -8.30
CA GLY A 614 3.19 10.61 -7.59
C GLY A 614 3.78 12.01 -7.62
N LEU A 615 5.05 12.18 -7.22
CA LEU A 615 5.72 13.48 -7.27
C LEU A 615 5.71 14.07 -8.69
N LEU A 616 6.07 13.28 -9.70
CA LEU A 616 6.09 13.73 -11.10
C LEU A 616 4.69 14.13 -11.58
N SER A 617 3.63 13.43 -11.16
CA SER A 617 2.25 13.78 -11.50
C SER A 617 1.79 15.10 -10.89
N THR A 618 2.31 15.47 -9.71
CA THR A 618 2.00 16.76 -9.07
C THR A 618 2.70 17.97 -9.73
N GLN A 619 3.66 17.72 -10.63
CA GLN A 619 4.38 18.78 -11.35
C GLN A 619 3.65 19.24 -12.61
N SER A 620 2.74 18.42 -13.11
CA SER A 620 1.78 18.79 -14.15
C SER A 620 0.74 19.70 -13.50
N SER A 621 1.05 21.00 -13.40
CA SER A 621 0.25 22.00 -12.68
C SER A 621 -1.23 21.88 -12.97
N ASP A 622 -1.58 21.62 -14.22
CA ASP A 622 -2.98 21.65 -14.67
C ASP A 622 -3.75 20.41 -14.19
N VAL A 623 -3.18 19.21 -14.31
CA VAL A 623 -3.91 17.96 -14.00
C VAL A 623 -4.13 17.73 -12.50
N PHE A 624 -3.10 17.99 -11.69
CA PHE A 624 -3.22 17.82 -10.24
C PHE A 624 -4.14 18.88 -9.64
N GLU A 625 -4.01 20.13 -10.06
CA GLU A 625 -4.88 21.20 -9.57
C GLU A 625 -6.32 20.99 -10.01
N ASP A 626 -6.58 20.57 -11.26
CA ASP A 626 -7.91 20.17 -11.72
C ASP A 626 -8.53 19.08 -10.82
N ARG A 627 -7.72 18.09 -10.39
CA ARG A 627 -8.20 17.03 -9.49
C ARG A 627 -8.53 17.58 -8.12
N VAL A 628 -7.70 18.47 -7.57
CA VAL A 628 -7.96 19.10 -6.27
C VAL A 628 -9.18 20.02 -6.36
N GLU A 629 -9.34 20.81 -7.41
CA GLU A 629 -10.51 21.66 -7.64
C GLU A 629 -11.78 20.83 -7.74
N LYS A 630 -11.76 19.73 -8.50
CA LYS A 630 -12.90 18.82 -8.60
C LYS A 630 -13.28 18.24 -7.24
N LEU A 631 -12.31 17.70 -6.49
CA LEU A 631 -12.57 17.17 -5.15
C LEU A 631 -13.03 18.25 -4.19
N GLN A 632 -12.49 19.46 -4.28
CA GLN A 632 -12.92 20.60 -3.47
C GLN A 632 -14.37 20.95 -3.77
N ASN A 633 -14.76 21.01 -5.05
CA ASN A 633 -16.13 21.26 -5.48
C ASN A 633 -17.06 20.15 -4.97
N ASP A 634 -16.64 18.88 -5.05
CA ASP A 634 -17.37 17.76 -4.46
C ASP A 634 -17.53 17.95 -2.94
N PHE A 635 -16.47 18.30 -2.22
CA PHE A 635 -16.53 18.56 -0.76
C PHE A 635 -17.45 19.73 -0.39
N GLN A 636 -17.48 20.79 -1.20
CA GLN A 636 -18.34 21.95 -1.00
C GLN A 636 -19.82 21.63 -1.28
N ARG A 637 -20.06 20.84 -2.34
CA ARG A 637 -21.39 20.53 -2.86
C ARG A 637 -22.07 19.39 -2.09
N ASP A 638 -21.34 18.30 -1.82
CA ASP A 638 -21.85 17.06 -1.22
C ASP A 638 -21.63 16.98 0.30
N GLY A 639 -20.79 17.86 0.84
CA GLY A 639 -20.38 17.86 2.23
C GLY A 639 -19.30 16.82 2.55
N VAL A 640 -18.51 17.14 3.59
CA VAL A 640 -17.31 16.38 3.99
C VAL A 640 -17.58 14.90 4.22
N ASP A 641 -18.65 14.56 4.94
CA ASP A 641 -18.91 13.16 5.31
C ASP A 641 -19.25 12.27 4.13
N SER A 642 -20.05 12.80 3.20
CA SER A 642 -20.49 12.08 2.00
C SER A 642 -19.28 11.75 1.13
N VAL A 643 -18.46 12.76 0.83
CA VAL A 643 -17.27 12.59 0.00
C VAL A 643 -16.23 11.69 0.67
N MET A 644 -15.96 11.85 1.97
CA MET A 644 -15.03 10.97 2.68
C MET A 644 -15.51 9.52 2.73
N THR A 645 -16.81 9.28 2.90
CA THR A 645 -17.38 7.93 2.84
C THR A 645 -17.21 7.32 1.44
N ASN A 646 -17.41 8.11 0.38
CA ASN A 646 -17.17 7.65 -0.99
C ASN A 646 -15.69 7.38 -1.27
N LEU A 647 -14.79 8.19 -0.69
CA LEU A 647 -13.35 7.99 -0.80
C LEU A 647 -12.88 6.72 -0.07
N LEU A 648 -13.45 6.39 1.09
CA LEU A 648 -13.24 5.08 1.73
C LEU A 648 -13.66 3.91 0.84
N ARG A 649 -14.71 4.13 0.05
CA ARG A 649 -15.28 3.19 -0.91
C ARG A 649 -14.61 3.23 -2.28
N THR A 650 -13.51 3.97 -2.47
CA THR A 650 -12.73 3.90 -3.73
C THR A 650 -12.10 2.52 -4.00
N GLY A 651 -12.18 1.58 -3.05
CA GLY A 651 -11.95 0.15 -3.25
C GLY A 651 -13.23 -0.72 -3.28
N GLU A 652 -14.40 -0.12 -3.13
CA GLU A 652 -15.74 -0.74 -3.14
C GLU A 652 -16.66 0.04 -4.11
N GLY A 653 -16.73 -0.39 -5.37
CA GLY A 653 -17.65 0.07 -6.42
C GLY A 653 -18.36 1.42 -6.25
N HIS A 654 -17.86 2.47 -6.92
CA HIS A 654 -18.44 3.83 -6.98
C HIS A 654 -19.90 3.94 -7.46
N TRP A 655 -20.52 2.82 -7.85
CA TRP A 655 -21.89 2.71 -8.36
C TRP A 655 -22.92 2.35 -7.27
N GLU A 656 -22.50 2.08 -6.05
CA GLU A 656 -23.37 1.59 -4.97
C GLU A 656 -23.99 2.71 -4.14
N ILE A 657 -25.32 2.86 -4.20
CA ILE A 657 -26.07 3.95 -3.54
C ILE A 657 -26.73 3.58 -2.20
N GLU A 658 -26.59 2.32 -1.76
CA GLU A 658 -27.16 1.79 -0.50
C GLU A 658 -28.69 1.92 -0.38
N ARG A 659 -29.37 1.93 -1.53
CA ARG A 659 -30.83 1.96 -1.68
C ARG A 659 -31.21 1.44 -3.06
N PRO A 660 -32.44 0.96 -3.29
CA PRO A 660 -32.86 0.58 -4.64
C PRO A 660 -32.81 1.79 -5.58
N GLN A 661 -32.48 1.52 -6.85
CA GLN A 661 -32.54 2.51 -7.93
C GLN A 661 -33.97 3.03 -8.08
N SER A 662 -34.14 4.35 -8.27
CA SER A 662 -35.47 4.96 -8.39
C SER A 662 -36.29 4.34 -9.51
N ALA A 663 -35.68 4.02 -10.65
CA ALA A 663 -36.31 3.29 -11.75
C ALA A 663 -36.89 1.95 -11.29
N ILE A 664 -36.17 1.20 -10.46
CA ILE A 664 -36.61 -0.11 -9.95
C ILE A 664 -37.75 0.05 -8.96
N THR A 665 -37.70 1.06 -8.08
CA THR A 665 -38.84 1.36 -7.20
C THR A 665 -40.11 1.71 -7.98
N GLN A 666 -39.98 2.38 -9.14
CA GLN A 666 -41.12 2.66 -10.02
C GLN A 666 -41.64 1.38 -10.69
N LEU A 667 -40.77 0.46 -11.10
CA LEU A 667 -41.17 -0.83 -11.68
C LEU A 667 -41.93 -1.70 -10.68
N VAL A 668 -41.50 -1.72 -9.41
CA VAL A 668 -42.24 -2.38 -8.32
C VAL A 668 -43.65 -1.80 -8.21
N ARG A 669 -43.80 -0.47 -8.22
CA ARG A 669 -45.13 0.19 -8.20
C ARG A 669 -45.99 -0.10 -9.44
N ARG A 670 -45.35 -0.36 -10.59
CA ARG A 670 -46.02 -0.76 -11.84
C ARG A 670 -46.36 -2.26 -11.87
N ASN A 671 -46.04 -3.03 -10.82
CA ASN A 671 -46.23 -4.49 -10.75
C ASN A 671 -45.59 -5.25 -11.92
N VAL A 672 -44.37 -4.84 -12.31
CA VAL A 672 -43.67 -5.45 -13.45
C VAL A 672 -43.01 -6.77 -13.09
N PHE A 673 -42.59 -6.96 -11.84
CA PHE A 673 -41.89 -8.15 -11.39
C PHE A 673 -42.87 -9.25 -10.97
N GLU A 674 -42.70 -10.45 -11.55
CA GLU A 674 -43.49 -11.64 -11.25
C GLU A 674 -42.63 -12.91 -11.39
N GLY A 675 -42.99 -13.98 -10.67
CA GLY A 675 -42.39 -15.29 -10.85
C GLY A 675 -40.93 -15.37 -10.38
N GLU A 676 -40.09 -16.03 -11.18
CA GLU A 676 -38.65 -16.17 -10.93
C GLU A 676 -37.90 -14.97 -11.51
N LEU A 677 -37.28 -14.16 -10.65
CA LEU A 677 -36.49 -12.99 -11.02
C LEU A 677 -35.00 -13.26 -10.85
N LEU A 678 -34.21 -12.93 -11.88
CA LEU A 678 -32.75 -12.84 -11.78
C LEU A 678 -32.32 -11.37 -11.79
N ASP A 679 -31.60 -10.92 -10.78
CA ASP A 679 -30.93 -9.61 -10.73
C ASP A 679 -29.44 -9.79 -11.06
N ILE A 680 -29.03 -9.37 -12.25
CA ILE A 680 -27.67 -9.52 -12.78
C ILE A 680 -26.82 -8.31 -12.40
N GLY A 681 -25.64 -8.57 -11.82
CA GLY A 681 -24.79 -7.55 -11.24
C GLY A 681 -25.48 -6.90 -10.05
N CYS A 682 -26.03 -7.72 -9.16
CA CYS A 682 -26.85 -7.25 -8.04
C CYS A 682 -26.06 -6.41 -7.03
N GLY A 683 -24.72 -6.38 -7.14
CA GLY A 683 -23.85 -5.66 -6.23
C GLY A 683 -24.08 -6.11 -4.78
N ILE A 684 -24.22 -5.16 -3.87
CA ILE A 684 -24.55 -5.42 -2.46
C ILE A 684 -26.04 -5.74 -2.22
N GLY A 685 -26.83 -5.96 -3.28
CA GLY A 685 -28.17 -6.55 -3.22
C GLY A 685 -29.33 -5.60 -2.99
N ASP A 686 -29.16 -4.28 -3.08
CA ASP A 686 -30.19 -3.31 -2.69
C ASP A 686 -31.47 -3.39 -3.55
N ASN A 687 -31.35 -3.61 -4.87
CA ASN A 687 -32.51 -3.83 -5.75
C ASN A 687 -33.19 -5.16 -5.44
N ALA A 688 -32.44 -6.26 -5.44
CA ALA A 688 -32.94 -7.61 -5.16
C ALA A 688 -33.69 -7.70 -3.82
N ILE A 689 -33.12 -7.15 -2.75
CA ILE A 689 -33.71 -7.11 -1.42
C ILE A 689 -35.00 -6.28 -1.43
N TYR A 690 -34.99 -5.10 -2.03
CA TYR A 690 -36.18 -4.25 -2.11
C TYR A 690 -37.32 -4.93 -2.87
N ILE A 691 -37.04 -5.55 -4.02
CA ILE A 691 -38.05 -6.27 -4.80
C ILE A 691 -38.62 -7.43 -4.00
N SER A 692 -37.78 -8.23 -3.33
CA SER A 692 -38.22 -9.36 -2.49
C SER A 692 -39.14 -8.89 -1.35
N LYS A 693 -38.90 -7.72 -0.75
CA LYS A 693 -39.78 -7.15 0.29
C LYS A 693 -41.15 -6.73 -0.23
N GLU A 694 -41.16 -6.01 -1.35
CA GLU A 694 -42.35 -5.31 -1.81
C GLU A 694 -43.23 -6.17 -2.72
N CYS A 695 -42.65 -7.18 -3.39
CA CYS A 695 -43.36 -8.04 -4.33
C CYS A 695 -43.64 -9.43 -3.74
N ARG A 696 -44.90 -9.70 -3.39
CA ARG A 696 -45.31 -10.95 -2.69
C ARG A 696 -45.18 -12.24 -3.52
N ASN A 697 -45.17 -12.15 -4.85
CA ASN A 697 -45.19 -13.31 -5.76
C ASN A 697 -43.90 -13.42 -6.59
N VAL A 698 -42.78 -12.95 -6.04
CA VAL A 698 -41.48 -12.95 -6.73
C VAL A 698 -40.47 -13.72 -5.88
N ARG A 699 -39.74 -14.65 -6.52
CA ARG A 699 -38.54 -15.26 -5.95
C ARG A 699 -37.32 -14.64 -6.62
N VAL A 700 -36.43 -14.07 -5.82
CA VAL A 700 -35.30 -13.30 -6.33
C VAL A 700 -34.01 -14.10 -6.18
N THR A 701 -33.30 -14.26 -7.29
CA THR A 701 -31.90 -14.68 -7.31
C THR A 701 -31.04 -13.48 -7.72
N GLY A 702 -30.04 -13.13 -6.93
CA GLY A 702 -29.08 -12.08 -7.26
C GLY A 702 -27.71 -12.67 -7.57
N ILE A 703 -27.09 -12.23 -8.66
CA ILE A 703 -25.75 -12.67 -9.03
C ILE A 703 -24.80 -11.49 -9.25
N ASP A 704 -23.54 -11.67 -8.87
CA ASP A 704 -22.47 -10.72 -9.11
C ASP A 704 -21.13 -11.45 -9.27
N LEU A 705 -20.19 -10.88 -10.02
CA LEU A 705 -18.86 -11.47 -10.18
C LEU A 705 -17.99 -11.24 -8.93
N VAL A 706 -18.30 -10.22 -8.12
CA VAL A 706 -17.49 -9.81 -6.96
C VAL A 706 -17.91 -10.58 -5.71
N PRO A 707 -17.07 -11.48 -5.16
CA PRO A 707 -17.42 -12.28 -3.98
C PRO A 707 -17.78 -11.44 -2.76
N LYS A 708 -17.10 -10.31 -2.56
CA LYS A 708 -17.34 -9.42 -1.43
C LYS A 708 -18.71 -8.74 -1.49
N ALA A 709 -19.18 -8.40 -2.69
CA ALA A 709 -20.50 -7.80 -2.86
C ALA A 709 -21.60 -8.79 -2.44
N ILE A 710 -21.48 -10.06 -2.86
CA ILE A 710 -22.37 -11.16 -2.48
C ILE A 710 -22.33 -11.45 -0.98
N GLU A 711 -21.17 -11.37 -0.33
CA GLU A 711 -21.08 -11.49 1.13
C GLU A 711 -21.91 -10.41 1.84
N VAL A 712 -21.76 -9.15 1.42
CA VAL A 712 -22.51 -8.01 1.98
C VAL A 712 -24.01 -8.15 1.68
N ALA A 713 -24.39 -8.57 0.48
CA ALA A 713 -25.78 -8.80 0.08
C ALA A 713 -26.46 -9.86 0.96
N ASN A 714 -25.77 -10.99 1.20
CA ASN A 714 -26.24 -12.04 2.11
C ASN A 714 -26.41 -11.52 3.54
N GLU A 715 -25.46 -10.72 4.04
CA GLU A 715 -25.59 -10.10 5.36
C GLU A 715 -26.79 -9.15 5.46
N LYS A 716 -27.01 -8.32 4.43
CA LYS A 716 -28.16 -7.39 4.37
C LYS A 716 -29.47 -8.16 4.34
N ALA A 717 -29.60 -9.16 3.47
CA ALA A 717 -30.81 -9.99 3.40
C ALA A 717 -31.13 -10.67 4.73
N ARG A 718 -30.10 -11.20 5.43
CA ARG A 718 -30.26 -11.78 6.77
C ARG A 718 -30.70 -10.75 7.81
N LYS A 719 -30.12 -9.54 7.80
CA LYS A 719 -30.50 -8.45 8.71
C LYS A 719 -31.93 -7.99 8.48
N GLU A 720 -32.38 -8.01 7.23
CA GLU A 720 -33.70 -7.54 6.82
C GLU A 720 -34.77 -8.64 6.75
N ASN A 721 -34.38 -9.89 7.05
CA ASN A 721 -35.22 -11.07 7.09
C ASN A 721 -36.00 -11.31 5.78
N VAL A 722 -35.30 -11.23 4.65
CA VAL A 722 -35.84 -11.48 3.30
C VAL A 722 -35.23 -12.74 2.71
N ASP A 723 -36.02 -13.46 1.92
CA ASP A 723 -35.58 -14.65 1.19
C ASP A 723 -35.11 -14.26 -0.21
N VAL A 724 -33.79 -14.12 -0.37
CA VAL A 724 -33.11 -13.84 -1.63
C VAL A 724 -31.92 -14.76 -1.74
N HIS A 725 -31.78 -15.45 -2.88
CA HIS A 725 -30.64 -16.32 -3.14
C HIS A 725 -29.52 -15.54 -3.83
N PHE A 726 -28.40 -15.34 -3.15
CA PHE A 726 -27.23 -14.65 -3.73
C PHE A 726 -26.11 -15.62 -4.08
N GLN A 727 -25.54 -15.50 -5.27
CA GLN A 727 -24.46 -16.36 -5.75
C GLN A 727 -23.39 -15.56 -6.52
N VAL A 728 -22.13 -15.95 -6.35
CA VAL A 728 -21.04 -15.41 -7.18
C VAL A 728 -21.07 -16.07 -8.55
N VAL A 729 -21.31 -15.30 -9.61
CA VAL A 729 -21.37 -15.78 -10.99
C VAL A 729 -20.80 -14.72 -11.93
N ASP A 730 -19.87 -15.11 -12.79
CA ASP A 730 -19.46 -14.31 -13.94
C ASP A 730 -20.39 -14.61 -15.13
N MET A 731 -21.13 -13.60 -15.58
CA MET A 731 -22.05 -13.71 -16.72
C MET A 731 -21.34 -13.92 -18.07
N LEU A 732 -20.01 -13.79 -18.12
CA LEU A 732 -19.20 -14.14 -19.28
C LEU A 732 -18.58 -15.54 -19.16
N ASP A 733 -18.87 -16.31 -18.11
CA ASP A 733 -18.45 -17.72 -18.03
C ASP A 733 -19.30 -18.61 -18.96
N ASP A 734 -18.89 -19.87 -19.16
CA ASP A 734 -19.68 -20.86 -19.89
C ASP A 734 -20.80 -21.43 -19.00
N LEU A 735 -21.89 -20.66 -18.88
CA LEU A 735 -23.03 -21.03 -18.02
C LEU A 735 -23.78 -22.27 -18.52
N VAL A 736 -23.69 -22.56 -19.82
CA VAL A 736 -24.35 -23.70 -20.47
C VAL A 736 -23.62 -24.98 -20.13
N GLU A 737 -22.30 -25.03 -20.36
CA GLU A 737 -21.48 -26.21 -20.10
C GLU A 737 -21.42 -26.52 -18.60
N LYS A 738 -21.23 -25.49 -17.78
CA LYS A 738 -21.03 -25.64 -16.33
C LYS A 738 -22.34 -25.77 -15.54
N GLN A 739 -23.49 -25.56 -16.17
CA GLN A 739 -24.82 -25.60 -15.54
C GLN A 739 -24.91 -24.78 -14.23
N ILE A 740 -24.21 -23.64 -14.18
CA ILE A 740 -24.07 -22.81 -12.96
C ILE A 740 -25.45 -22.28 -12.51
N LEU A 741 -26.30 -21.95 -13.47
CA LEU A 741 -27.67 -21.49 -13.28
C LEU A 741 -28.64 -22.33 -14.13
N LYS A 742 -29.90 -22.39 -13.69
CA LYS A 742 -30.94 -23.17 -14.34
C LYS A 742 -31.32 -22.60 -15.71
N GLN A 743 -31.33 -23.46 -16.72
CA GLN A 743 -31.79 -23.14 -18.06
C GLN A 743 -33.29 -22.76 -18.07
N HIS A 744 -33.64 -21.72 -18.82
CA HIS A 744 -35.02 -21.28 -19.09
C HIS A 744 -35.88 -21.22 -17.83
N PHE A 745 -35.31 -20.68 -16.75
CA PHE A 745 -35.92 -20.70 -15.43
C PHE A 745 -36.57 -19.35 -15.07
N TYR A 746 -35.96 -18.25 -15.50
CA TYR A 746 -36.35 -16.91 -15.07
C TYR A 746 -37.46 -16.32 -15.95
N ASP A 747 -38.52 -15.84 -15.31
CA ASP A 747 -39.62 -15.13 -15.95
C ASP A 747 -39.21 -13.69 -16.27
N VAL A 748 -38.45 -13.09 -15.36
CA VAL A 748 -37.89 -11.73 -15.49
C VAL A 748 -36.39 -11.77 -15.23
N ILE A 749 -35.61 -11.06 -16.05
CA ILE A 749 -34.20 -10.77 -15.79
C ILE A 749 -34.04 -9.26 -15.70
N LEU A 750 -33.47 -8.79 -14.60
CA LEU A 750 -33.09 -7.40 -14.38
C LEU A 750 -31.58 -7.25 -14.59
N ASP A 751 -31.19 -6.28 -15.40
CA ASP A 751 -29.81 -5.79 -15.54
C ASP A 751 -29.82 -4.28 -15.25
N ALA A 752 -29.16 -3.89 -14.17
CA ALA A 752 -28.99 -2.49 -13.81
C ALA A 752 -27.50 -2.10 -13.92
N ALA A 753 -27.13 -1.56 -15.08
CA ALA A 753 -25.80 -1.06 -15.41
C ALA A 753 -24.70 -2.14 -15.54
N VAL A 754 -25.04 -3.33 -16.04
CA VAL A 754 -24.05 -4.38 -16.35
C VAL A 754 -23.72 -4.40 -17.83
N PHE A 755 -24.70 -4.63 -18.71
CA PHE A 755 -24.46 -4.82 -20.15
C PHE A 755 -23.56 -3.77 -20.82
N HIS A 756 -23.67 -2.51 -20.39
CA HIS A 756 -22.94 -1.40 -21.00
C HIS A 756 -21.43 -1.38 -20.71
N VAL A 757 -20.94 -2.21 -19.78
CA VAL A 757 -19.51 -2.33 -19.46
C VAL A 757 -18.78 -3.26 -20.43
N PHE A 758 -19.52 -4.15 -21.11
CA PHE A 758 -18.94 -5.17 -21.96
C PHE A 758 -18.53 -4.64 -23.35
N SER A 759 -17.46 -5.24 -23.89
CA SER A 759 -17.02 -5.07 -25.28
C SER A 759 -18.05 -5.66 -26.26
N ASP A 760 -17.90 -5.40 -27.56
CA ASP A 760 -18.84 -5.94 -28.56
C ASP A 760 -18.83 -7.48 -28.61
N ALA A 761 -17.65 -8.10 -28.50
CA ALA A 761 -17.52 -9.56 -28.44
C ALA A 761 -18.14 -10.16 -27.17
N ASP A 762 -17.93 -9.51 -26.03
CA ASP A 762 -18.47 -9.97 -24.75
C ASP A 762 -20.00 -9.85 -24.70
N ARG A 763 -20.58 -8.82 -25.33
CA ARG A 763 -22.04 -8.66 -25.42
C ARG A 763 -22.71 -9.79 -26.18
N GLU A 764 -22.08 -10.33 -27.22
CA GLU A 764 -22.63 -11.49 -27.93
C GLU A 764 -22.67 -12.72 -27.00
N LYS A 765 -21.60 -12.95 -26.22
CA LYS A 765 -21.57 -14.02 -25.23
C LYS A 765 -22.62 -13.79 -24.13
N TYR A 766 -22.72 -12.57 -23.62
CA TYR A 766 -23.70 -12.18 -22.62
C TYR A 766 -25.14 -12.42 -23.09
N ILE A 767 -25.48 -12.04 -24.33
CA ILE A 767 -26.83 -12.26 -24.90
C ILE A 767 -27.14 -13.76 -25.05
N ARG A 768 -26.16 -14.59 -25.45
CA ARG A 768 -26.35 -16.05 -25.47
C ARG A 768 -26.65 -16.60 -24.07
N ASN A 769 -25.95 -16.10 -23.05
CA ASN A 769 -26.20 -16.48 -21.66
C ASN A 769 -27.58 -15.98 -21.18
N LEU A 770 -28.01 -14.77 -21.54
CA LEU A 770 -29.38 -14.31 -21.28
C LEU A 770 -30.42 -15.23 -21.90
N GLU A 771 -30.21 -15.66 -23.14
CA GLU A 771 -31.11 -16.58 -23.84
C GLU A 771 -31.21 -17.95 -23.14
N TYR A 772 -30.07 -18.48 -22.68
CA TYR A 772 -30.02 -19.72 -21.92
C TYR A 772 -30.83 -19.61 -20.61
N LEU A 773 -30.74 -18.49 -19.91
CA LEU A 773 -31.34 -18.30 -18.58
C LEU A 773 -32.85 -17.96 -18.63
N ILE A 774 -33.26 -17.09 -19.56
CA ILE A 774 -34.62 -16.57 -19.58
C ILE A 774 -35.60 -17.55 -20.22
N LYS A 775 -36.82 -17.63 -19.69
CA LYS A 775 -37.91 -18.39 -20.32
C LYS A 775 -38.29 -17.84 -21.69
N PRO A 776 -38.81 -18.67 -22.61
CA PRO A 776 -39.53 -18.17 -23.78
C PRO A 776 -40.67 -17.24 -23.34
N ASN A 777 -40.85 -16.10 -24.02
CA ASN A 777 -41.75 -15.01 -23.61
C ASN A 777 -41.40 -14.29 -22.30
N GLY A 778 -40.26 -14.61 -21.67
CA GLY A 778 -39.75 -13.90 -20.50
C GLY A 778 -39.29 -12.48 -20.84
N LEU A 779 -39.21 -11.65 -19.80
CA LEU A 779 -38.94 -10.23 -19.88
C LEU A 779 -37.53 -9.90 -19.38
N TYR A 780 -36.69 -9.35 -20.24
CA TYR A 780 -35.40 -8.76 -19.88
C TYR A 780 -35.57 -7.24 -19.75
N ILE A 781 -35.25 -6.72 -18.57
CA ILE A 781 -35.34 -5.31 -18.22
C ILE A 781 -33.92 -4.79 -18.03
N GLN A 782 -33.54 -3.80 -18.83
CA GLN A 782 -32.20 -3.24 -18.82
C GLN A 782 -32.24 -1.75 -18.48
N LEU A 783 -31.47 -1.35 -17.47
CA LEU A 783 -31.19 0.05 -17.17
C LEU A 783 -29.72 0.34 -17.51
N CYS A 784 -29.46 1.07 -18.59
CA CYS A 784 -28.09 1.34 -19.06
C CYS A 784 -27.89 2.79 -19.50
N PHE A 785 -26.65 3.27 -19.48
CA PHE A 785 -26.34 4.63 -19.91
C PHE A 785 -26.75 4.86 -21.38
N SER A 786 -27.49 5.93 -21.61
CA SER A 786 -27.99 6.31 -22.93
C SER A 786 -26.97 7.18 -23.68
N GLU A 787 -27.15 7.32 -24.99
CA GLU A 787 -26.43 8.30 -25.81
C GLU A 787 -26.64 9.77 -25.38
N LYS A 788 -27.62 10.06 -24.51
CA LYS A 788 -27.84 11.38 -23.92
C LYS A 788 -26.92 11.67 -22.73
N GLU A 789 -26.20 10.67 -22.21
CA GLU A 789 -25.21 10.88 -21.15
C GLU A 789 -23.91 11.41 -21.74
N THR A 790 -23.75 12.73 -21.71
CA THR A 790 -22.64 13.45 -22.36
C THR A 790 -21.40 13.65 -21.50
N ARG A 791 -21.44 13.35 -20.21
CA ARG A 791 -20.28 13.52 -19.31
C ARG A 791 -19.16 12.58 -19.70
N GLU A 792 -17.90 12.96 -19.50
CA GLU A 792 -16.74 12.14 -19.86
C GLU A 792 -16.48 10.98 -18.88
N GLY A 793 -15.83 9.91 -19.38
CA GLY A 793 -15.47 8.72 -18.60
C GLY A 793 -16.65 7.76 -18.35
N GLY A 794 -16.39 6.66 -17.63
CA GLY A 794 -17.41 5.64 -17.29
C GLY A 794 -17.80 4.69 -18.44
N PRO A 795 -18.77 3.79 -18.18
CA PRO A 795 -19.22 2.78 -19.15
C PRO A 795 -19.70 3.35 -20.49
N ARG A 796 -19.77 2.49 -21.51
CA ARG A 796 -20.20 2.87 -22.86
C ARG A 796 -21.64 3.40 -22.84
N ARG A 797 -21.92 4.41 -23.67
CA ARG A 797 -23.28 4.90 -23.92
C ARG A 797 -23.93 4.07 -25.02
N ILE A 798 -25.16 3.63 -24.78
CA ILE A 798 -25.91 2.79 -25.70
C ILE A 798 -26.85 3.66 -26.54
N ARG A 799 -26.80 3.49 -27.86
CA ARG A 799 -27.74 4.15 -28.78
C ARG A 799 -28.97 3.28 -28.96
N LYS A 800 -30.14 3.89 -29.22
CA LYS A 800 -31.38 3.12 -29.47
C LYS A 800 -31.25 2.14 -30.64
N VAL A 801 -30.50 2.53 -31.68
CA VAL A 801 -30.24 1.70 -32.86
C VAL A 801 -29.45 0.44 -32.48
N ASP A 802 -28.50 0.54 -31.55
CA ASP A 802 -27.71 -0.61 -31.11
C ASP A 802 -28.59 -1.64 -30.38
N LEU A 803 -29.54 -1.18 -29.55
CA LEU A 803 -30.51 -2.05 -28.87
C LEU A 803 -31.42 -2.78 -29.87
N HIS A 804 -31.94 -2.08 -30.87
CA HIS A 804 -32.77 -2.70 -31.90
C HIS A 804 -32.00 -3.70 -32.78
N ASN A 805 -30.71 -3.48 -33.01
CA ASN A 805 -29.86 -4.38 -33.80
C ASN A 805 -29.41 -5.62 -33.00
N LEU A 806 -29.16 -5.47 -31.70
CA LEU A 806 -28.74 -6.56 -30.83
C LEU A 806 -29.92 -7.44 -30.42
N PHE A 807 -31.08 -6.82 -30.14
CA PHE A 807 -32.32 -7.48 -29.72
C PHE A 807 -33.40 -7.43 -30.81
N SER A 808 -33.06 -7.91 -32.00
CA SER A 808 -33.94 -7.96 -33.17
C SER A 808 -34.74 -9.26 -33.26
N SER A 809 -35.90 -9.22 -33.92
CA SER A 809 -36.80 -10.38 -34.02
C SER A 809 -36.16 -11.59 -34.70
N ASN A 810 -35.27 -11.37 -35.68
CA ASN A 810 -34.50 -12.45 -36.33
C ASN A 810 -33.48 -13.13 -35.40
N LYS A 811 -33.18 -12.53 -34.24
CA LYS A 811 -32.34 -13.11 -33.18
C LYS A 811 -33.16 -13.63 -32.00
N GLY A 812 -34.49 -13.73 -32.14
CA GLY A 812 -35.38 -14.25 -31.10
C GLY A 812 -35.72 -13.23 -30.00
N TRP A 813 -35.55 -11.92 -30.23
CA TRP A 813 -35.84 -10.88 -29.25
C TRP A 813 -36.72 -9.77 -29.82
N VAL A 814 -37.53 -9.13 -28.98
CA VAL A 814 -38.31 -7.94 -29.35
C VAL A 814 -38.16 -6.88 -28.28
N VAL A 815 -37.57 -5.76 -28.65
CA VAL A 815 -37.60 -4.52 -27.85
C VAL A 815 -39.06 -4.02 -27.79
N LYS A 816 -39.67 -4.02 -26.61
CA LYS A 816 -41.06 -3.58 -26.36
C LYS A 816 -41.14 -2.07 -26.16
N SER A 817 -40.23 -1.52 -25.37
CA SER A 817 -40.13 -0.07 -25.15
C SER A 817 -38.70 0.30 -24.74
N ILE A 818 -38.31 1.52 -25.08
CA ILE A 818 -37.10 2.19 -24.59
C ILE A 818 -37.56 3.51 -23.97
N GLU A 819 -37.60 3.57 -22.65
CA GLU A 819 -37.99 4.74 -21.88
C GLU A 819 -36.75 5.54 -21.47
N ASP A 820 -36.81 6.87 -21.52
CA ASP A 820 -35.79 7.71 -20.91
C ASP A 820 -35.87 7.55 -19.38
N SER A 821 -34.72 7.40 -18.74
CA SER A 821 -34.60 7.16 -17.30
C SER A 821 -33.31 7.76 -16.75
N VAL A 822 -33.08 7.53 -15.48
CA VAL A 822 -31.87 7.95 -14.78
C VAL A 822 -31.29 6.78 -14.00
N TYR A 823 -29.97 6.62 -14.05
CA TYR A 823 -29.24 5.74 -13.16
C TYR A 823 -28.58 6.58 -12.08
N GLN A 824 -28.91 6.29 -10.82
CA GLN A 824 -28.43 7.06 -9.69
C GLN A 824 -27.08 6.48 -9.24
N SER A 825 -26.10 7.35 -9.05
CA SER A 825 -24.76 6.98 -8.58
C SER A 825 -24.38 7.85 -7.39
N THR A 826 -23.48 7.36 -6.54
CA THR A 826 -23.12 8.01 -5.28
C THR A 826 -22.22 9.22 -5.56
N PRO A 827 -22.41 10.36 -4.87
CA PRO A 827 -23.32 10.61 -3.73
C PRO A 827 -24.78 10.91 -4.09
N ALA A 828 -25.69 10.20 -3.42
CA ALA A 828 -27.14 10.31 -3.55
C ALA A 828 -27.76 11.67 -3.12
N ALA A 829 -26.96 12.62 -2.64
CA ALA A 829 -27.41 13.92 -2.15
C ALA A 829 -27.61 14.97 -3.26
N LEU A 830 -27.26 14.65 -4.51
CA LEU A 830 -27.40 15.55 -5.65
C LEU A 830 -28.33 14.99 -6.70
N LEU A 831 -29.36 15.77 -7.02
CA LEU A 831 -30.13 15.63 -8.26
C LEU A 831 -29.23 15.70 -9.51
N GLU A 832 -27.99 16.19 -9.39
CA GLU A 832 -26.98 16.22 -10.45
C GLU A 832 -26.15 14.92 -10.60
N SER A 833 -26.32 13.91 -9.73
CA SER A 833 -25.61 12.62 -9.82
C SER A 833 -26.28 11.59 -10.76
N ASP A 834 -27.48 11.91 -11.23
CA ASP A 834 -28.29 11.06 -12.10
C ASP A 834 -27.67 11.01 -13.51
N ARG A 835 -27.41 9.79 -13.99
CA ARG A 835 -26.85 9.51 -15.32
C ARG A 835 -27.98 9.26 -16.32
N GLN A 836 -27.96 9.97 -17.44
CA GLN A 836 -28.99 9.83 -18.48
C GLN A 836 -28.98 8.41 -19.01
N SER A 837 -30.04 7.67 -18.76
CA SER A 837 -30.10 6.23 -19.01
C SER A 837 -31.32 5.85 -19.81
N TYR A 838 -31.28 4.69 -20.44
CA TYR A 838 -32.45 4.05 -21.02
C TYR A 838 -32.91 2.94 -20.09
N LEU A 839 -34.21 2.91 -19.79
CA LEU A 839 -34.90 1.78 -19.20
C LEU A 839 -35.60 1.02 -20.34
N THR A 840 -35.06 -0.12 -20.70
CA THR A 840 -35.45 -0.89 -21.88
C THR A 840 -36.14 -2.18 -21.47
N PHE A 841 -37.27 -2.47 -22.09
CA PHE A 841 -38.02 -3.71 -21.91
C PHE A 841 -37.88 -4.56 -23.16
N ILE A 842 -37.34 -5.76 -23.01
CA ILE A 842 -37.00 -6.66 -24.13
C ILE A 842 -37.63 -8.01 -23.84
N ARG A 843 -38.38 -8.56 -24.80
CA ARG A 843 -39.05 -9.85 -24.64
C ARG A 843 -38.37 -10.91 -25.49
N ARG A 844 -38.11 -12.09 -24.91
CA ARG A 844 -37.68 -13.26 -25.71
C ARG A 844 -38.85 -13.80 -26.50
N GLN A 845 -38.70 -13.95 -27.82
CA GLN A 845 -39.70 -14.60 -28.67
C GLN A 845 -39.49 -16.12 -28.69
N VAL A 846 -40.60 -16.84 -28.85
CA VAL A 846 -40.55 -18.25 -29.23
C VAL A 846 -40.19 -18.29 -30.72
N THR A 847 -38.98 -18.74 -31.06
CA THR A 847 -38.68 -19.15 -32.42
C THR A 847 -39.45 -20.45 -32.69
N SER A 848 -40.52 -20.37 -33.47
CA SER A 848 -41.17 -21.55 -34.02
C SER A 848 -40.20 -22.18 -35.02
N THR A 849 -39.39 -23.13 -34.59
CA THR A 849 -38.77 -24.07 -35.52
C THR A 849 -39.88 -24.97 -36.04
N VAL A 850 -40.43 -24.59 -37.19
CA VAL A 850 -41.13 -25.52 -38.07
C VAL A 850 -40.09 -26.54 -38.52
N ASP A 851 -40.23 -27.76 -38.04
CA ASP A 851 -39.87 -28.95 -38.82
C ASP A 851 -40.96 -30.01 -38.68
N GLU A 852 -42.15 -29.67 -39.20
CA GLU A 852 -43.23 -30.63 -39.46
C GLU A 852 -43.09 -31.29 -40.85
N SER A 853 -41.85 -31.55 -41.30
CA SER A 853 -41.61 -32.25 -42.57
C SER A 853 -40.91 -33.60 -42.45
N ASN A 854 -40.70 -34.14 -41.23
CA ASN A 854 -39.98 -35.42 -41.07
C ASN A 854 -40.53 -36.41 -40.02
N VAL A 855 -41.83 -36.40 -39.71
CA VAL A 855 -42.46 -37.52 -38.97
C VAL A 855 -43.84 -37.86 -39.54
N LYS A 856 -43.83 -38.52 -40.70
CA LYS A 856 -44.77 -39.58 -41.08
C LYS A 856 -44.08 -40.56 -42.04
N LEU A 857 -43.26 -41.41 -41.45
CA LEU A 857 -43.47 -42.84 -41.59
C LEU A 857 -44.48 -43.22 -40.50
N ASN A 858 -45.68 -43.57 -40.97
CA ASN A 858 -46.92 -43.98 -40.28
C ASN A 858 -47.73 -42.90 -39.56
#